data_AF-A0A4Y9Z554-F1
#
_entry.id   AF-A0A4Y9Z554-F1
#
_cell.length_a   1.000
_cell.length_b   1.000
_cell.length_c   1.000
_cell.angle_alpha   90.00
_cell.angle_beta   90.00
_cell.angle_gamma   90.00
#
_symmetry.space_group_name_H-M   'P 1'
#
loop_
_entity.id
_entity.type
_entity.pdbx_description
1 polymer ?
#
loop_
_entity_poly.entity_id
_entity_poly.type
_entity_poly.pdbx_seq_one_letter_code
_entity_poly.pdbx_strand_id
1 'polypeptide(L)'
;MVSSPAARSTRRVTARLCPAHSTHGDLDGHDESVQIWWTRIVEFFSTEYLGMMGAVNLNVIYFSDSRSPIAAPGSIPCYDDVDDEDDEFFDFEDENVINGDSSPVLVEWAETINDCHIFGFDQVVTISQSTINRLFRYLWIAAQGQKHRDHAIVEWQYEDLFSARFRPATMRLLSNERAIIWLYLEHGDFEVLSDQSPRSDSKYHVDGWHLAFEVALKKVPLPEVGDSEFWITKYKETSVYRAHGGREDRGLECIVLDFADAEFIYQFSNFAGLFQQSRDQTHMASSGNQVRTVINYLQRHYLPRLAQSGLNIIHTVPIRKVETSLMSVESLTTMHFHVYSASTITLENWSHASGSAEPVIVVLGMIQFRPLPAPCLPYSSSLTIRVSKKISYGTIRFTRSAFLDRCILNGLIQINSHTTLIPIFSSIVGPRLTLELNTWAENKWKGTQECEWKESLEHAGLMNYSATCSTCNVVEIPIAARKRSLDIRISGETHLGMSFNSQVRSGSAEAIAKWSAVISIQSEPDGLVVKVIGDLTPTIEAPGPTILGTLPDLRQKLYDHLPKTIDLSQVLDELKAFEGAWHYGYLGLRPYCLANPVINDKGDAIFELRPQGEGSTSVTLSNGGMNSMNGSKGHTFRPGQLSSLCEIYHFRTHALNADVVFLA
;
A
#
# COMPACT_ATOMS: atom_id res chain seq x y z
N MET A 1 -12.50 -10.05 -31.28
CA MET A 1 -13.55 -9.06 -31.61
C MET A 1 -12.86 -7.72 -31.80
N VAL A 2 -12.87 -7.18 -33.02
CA VAL A 2 -12.23 -5.90 -33.35
C VAL A 2 -13.17 -4.78 -32.92
N SER A 3 -12.82 -4.06 -31.86
CA SER A 3 -13.56 -2.89 -31.39
C SER A 3 -13.34 -1.72 -32.35
N SER A 4 -14.45 -1.22 -32.90
CA SER A 4 -14.50 0.02 -33.69
C SER A 4 -14.04 1.21 -32.84
N PRO A 5 -13.28 2.18 -33.38
CA PRO A 5 -12.98 3.41 -32.66
C PRO A 5 -14.29 4.18 -32.44
N ALA A 6 -14.59 4.48 -31.18
CA ALA A 6 -15.72 5.34 -30.83
C ALA A 6 -15.50 6.73 -31.43
N ALA A 7 -16.39 7.15 -32.32
CA ALA A 7 -16.43 8.52 -32.82
C ALA A 7 -16.69 9.46 -31.62
N ARG A 8 -15.69 10.26 -31.25
CA ARG A 8 -15.82 11.32 -30.24
C ARG A 8 -16.87 12.32 -30.71
N SER A 9 -18.06 12.30 -30.10
CA SER A 9 -19.07 13.35 -30.24
C SER A 9 -18.61 14.57 -29.45
N THR A 10 -17.82 15.45 -30.06
CA THR A 10 -17.60 16.79 -29.54
C THR A 10 -18.94 17.52 -29.52
N ARG A 11 -19.55 17.67 -28.33
CA ARG A 11 -20.68 18.60 -28.16
C ARG A 11 -20.18 20.00 -28.51
N ARG A 12 -20.55 20.50 -29.69
CA ARG A 12 -20.38 21.91 -30.04
C ARG A 12 -21.11 22.73 -28.99
N VAL A 13 -20.36 23.43 -28.15
CA VAL A 13 -20.90 24.50 -27.32
C VAL A 13 -21.36 25.59 -28.28
N THR A 14 -22.67 25.67 -28.53
CA THR A 14 -23.24 26.80 -29.27
C THR A 14 -23.32 27.97 -28.31
N ALA A 15 -22.37 28.89 -28.40
CA ALA A 15 -22.51 30.19 -27.77
C ALA A 15 -23.73 30.89 -28.38
N ARG A 16 -24.58 31.46 -27.51
CA ARG A 16 -25.77 32.22 -27.89
C ARG A 16 -25.68 33.57 -27.19
N LEU A 17 -26.02 34.63 -27.91
CA LEU A 17 -26.20 35.95 -27.29
C LEU A 17 -27.27 35.82 -26.18
N CYS A 18 -26.97 36.33 -24.99
CA CYS A 18 -27.97 36.50 -23.94
C CYS A 18 -28.31 38.00 -23.83
N PRO A 19 -29.41 38.46 -24.45
CA PRO A 19 -29.78 39.87 -24.45
C PRO A 19 -29.93 40.44 -23.04
N ALA A 20 -30.44 39.63 -22.10
CA ALA A 20 -30.65 40.03 -20.71
C ALA A 20 -29.36 40.37 -19.94
N HIS A 21 -28.19 39.95 -20.43
CA HIS A 21 -26.88 40.24 -19.83
C HIS A 21 -25.99 41.10 -20.72
N SER A 22 -26.56 41.67 -21.78
CA SER A 22 -25.85 42.60 -22.67
C SER A 22 -26.21 44.03 -22.28
N THR A 23 -25.24 44.80 -21.80
CA THR A 23 -25.42 46.23 -21.59
C THR A 23 -24.97 46.99 -22.83
N HIS A 24 -25.89 47.65 -23.48
CA HIS A 24 -25.58 48.70 -24.44
C HIS A 24 -25.32 49.95 -23.59
N GLY A 25 -24.26 50.72 -23.85
CA GLY A 25 -24.02 51.98 -23.13
C GLY A 25 -25.19 52.96 -23.27
N ASP A 26 -25.02 54.22 -22.86
CA ASP A 26 -26.05 55.30 -22.97
C ASP A 26 -26.33 55.72 -24.44
N LEU A 27 -26.58 54.75 -25.31
CA LEU A 27 -26.98 54.94 -26.69
C LEU A 27 -28.51 54.98 -26.74
N ASP A 28 -29.04 56.01 -27.39
CA ASP A 28 -30.47 56.21 -27.52
C ASP A 28 -31.08 55.06 -28.35
N GLY A 29 -31.88 54.21 -27.70
CA GLY A 29 -32.46 53.01 -28.30
C GLY A 29 -33.45 53.29 -29.43
N HIS A 30 -33.76 54.56 -29.69
CA HIS A 30 -34.63 55.03 -30.76
C HIS A 30 -33.90 55.43 -32.05
N ASP A 31 -32.57 55.50 -32.06
CA ASP A 31 -31.81 55.75 -33.29
C ASP A 31 -31.74 54.46 -34.14
N GLU A 32 -32.46 54.46 -35.26
CA GLU A 32 -32.53 53.36 -36.23
C GLU A 32 -31.13 52.98 -36.76
N SER A 33 -30.23 53.96 -36.87
CA SER A 33 -28.85 53.72 -37.28
C SER A 33 -28.10 52.89 -36.25
N VAL A 34 -28.29 53.20 -34.96
CA VAL A 34 -27.66 52.49 -33.83
C VAL A 34 -28.14 51.04 -33.78
N GLN A 35 -29.42 50.78 -34.02
CA GLN A 35 -29.95 49.41 -34.06
C GLN A 35 -29.36 48.57 -35.21
N ILE A 36 -29.16 49.17 -36.38
CA ILE A 36 -28.52 48.51 -37.53
C ILE A 36 -27.07 48.14 -37.22
N TRP A 37 -26.30 49.08 -36.64
CA TRP A 37 -24.93 48.81 -36.22
C TRP A 37 -24.86 47.71 -35.15
N TRP A 38 -25.76 47.76 -34.17
CA TRP A 38 -25.80 46.76 -33.11
C TRP A 38 -26.10 45.35 -33.64
N THR A 39 -27.08 45.24 -34.53
CA THR A 39 -27.43 43.97 -35.18
C THR A 39 -26.24 43.38 -35.92
N ARG A 40 -25.49 44.21 -36.66
CA ARG A 40 -24.27 43.78 -37.36
C ARG A 40 -23.15 43.35 -36.41
N ILE A 41 -22.94 44.08 -35.32
CA ILE A 41 -21.94 43.72 -34.31
C ILE A 41 -22.29 42.38 -33.66
N VAL A 42 -23.55 42.21 -33.25
CA VAL A 42 -24.05 40.95 -32.67
C VAL A 42 -23.91 39.80 -33.66
N GLU A 43 -24.29 39.99 -34.92
CA GLU A 43 -24.17 38.99 -35.97
C GLU A 43 -22.71 38.61 -36.21
N PHE A 44 -21.81 39.60 -36.32
CA PHE A 44 -20.38 39.39 -36.42
C PHE A 44 -19.85 38.57 -35.25
N PHE A 45 -20.17 38.95 -34.00
CA PHE A 45 -19.71 38.20 -32.83
C PHE A 45 -20.29 36.79 -32.77
N SER A 46 -21.59 36.65 -33.09
CA SER A 46 -22.33 35.38 -32.99
C SER A 46 -21.94 34.36 -34.05
N THR A 47 -21.53 34.82 -35.25
CA THR A 47 -21.29 33.96 -36.41
C THR A 47 -19.82 33.94 -36.82
N GLU A 48 -19.23 35.10 -37.07
CA GLU A 48 -17.88 35.22 -37.60
C GLU A 48 -16.82 35.11 -36.51
N TYR A 49 -16.92 35.91 -35.44
CA TYR A 49 -15.92 35.92 -34.38
C TYR A 49 -15.87 34.58 -33.64
N LEU A 50 -17.03 34.07 -33.19
CA LEU A 50 -17.10 32.74 -32.56
C LEU A 50 -16.75 31.61 -33.54
N GLY A 51 -17.01 31.80 -34.83
CA GLY A 51 -16.57 30.90 -35.89
C GLY A 51 -15.05 30.89 -36.05
N MET A 52 -14.41 32.06 -36.05
CA MET A 52 -12.96 32.23 -36.08
C MET A 52 -12.33 31.64 -34.81
N MET A 53 -12.82 32.03 -33.64
CA MET A 53 -12.38 31.51 -32.34
C MET A 53 -12.59 29.99 -32.25
N GLY A 54 -13.65 29.45 -32.85
CA GLY A 54 -13.87 28.01 -32.97
C GLY A 54 -12.88 27.33 -33.92
N ALA A 55 -12.60 27.93 -35.07
CA ALA A 55 -11.62 27.43 -36.04
C ALA A 55 -10.19 27.44 -35.49
N VAL A 56 -9.86 28.36 -34.59
CA VAL A 56 -8.56 28.43 -33.90
C VAL A 56 -8.55 27.75 -32.52
N ASN A 57 -9.63 27.06 -32.13
CA ASN A 57 -9.81 26.40 -30.83
C ASN A 57 -9.63 27.33 -29.60
N LEU A 58 -9.99 28.60 -29.72
CA LEU A 58 -9.99 29.59 -28.64
C LEU A 58 -11.36 29.80 -27.96
N ASN A 59 -12.38 29.01 -28.33
CA ASN A 59 -13.70 29.01 -27.68
C ASN A 59 -13.67 28.27 -26.32
N VAL A 60 -12.86 28.74 -25.37
CA VAL A 60 -12.73 28.11 -24.05
C VAL A 60 -13.34 29.02 -23.00
N ILE A 61 -14.36 28.52 -22.33
CA ILE A 61 -14.94 29.18 -21.16
C ILE A 61 -14.05 28.82 -19.97
N TYR A 62 -13.40 29.83 -19.36
CA TYR A 62 -12.65 29.63 -18.12
C TYR A 62 -13.63 29.33 -16.98
N PHE A 63 -13.71 28.05 -16.59
CA PHE A 63 -14.39 27.66 -15.37
C PHE A 63 -13.37 27.70 -14.22
N SER A 64 -13.61 28.56 -13.23
CA SER A 64 -12.88 28.51 -11.97
C SER A 64 -13.44 27.37 -11.14
N ASP A 65 -12.75 26.22 -11.12
CA ASP A 65 -13.13 25.11 -10.24
C ASP A 65 -12.65 25.40 -8.81
N SER A 66 -13.59 25.62 -7.89
CA SER A 66 -13.31 25.82 -6.47
C SER A 66 -12.71 24.59 -5.77
N ARG A 67 -12.71 23.42 -6.42
CA ARG A 67 -12.08 22.17 -5.95
C ARG A 67 -10.75 21.88 -6.62
N SER A 68 -10.37 22.68 -7.63
CA SER A 68 -8.96 22.79 -7.97
C SER A 68 -8.24 23.11 -6.66
N PRO A 69 -7.09 22.49 -6.33
CA PRO A 69 -6.29 22.98 -5.23
C PRO A 69 -5.85 24.38 -5.66
N ILE A 70 -6.70 25.37 -5.38
CA ILE A 70 -6.41 26.78 -5.52
C ILE A 70 -5.30 26.95 -4.49
N ALA A 71 -4.06 26.83 -4.96
CA ALA A 71 -2.96 27.57 -4.39
C ALA A 71 -3.44 29.02 -4.46
N ALA A 72 -4.08 29.49 -3.39
CA ALA A 72 -4.53 30.86 -3.35
C ALA A 72 -3.26 31.72 -3.54
N PRO A 73 -3.31 32.76 -4.39
CA PRO A 73 -2.18 33.66 -4.54
C PRO A 73 -1.98 34.36 -3.18
N GLY A 74 -1.02 33.86 -2.39
CA GLY A 74 -0.73 34.33 -1.03
C GLY A 74 -1.07 33.36 0.10
N SER A 75 -1.78 32.25 -0.15
CA SER A 75 -1.87 31.14 0.80
C SER A 75 -1.85 29.82 0.04
N ILE A 76 -0.65 29.32 -0.23
CA ILE A 76 -0.42 27.92 0.07
C ILE A 76 -0.91 27.79 1.52
N PRO A 77 -1.83 26.89 1.90
CA PRO A 77 -1.74 26.36 3.24
C PRO A 77 -0.38 25.69 3.24
N CYS A 78 0.64 26.48 3.57
CA CYS A 78 1.85 25.94 4.10
C CYS A 78 1.30 25.01 5.17
N TYR A 79 1.50 23.72 4.99
CA TYR A 79 1.62 22.84 6.14
C TYR A 79 2.88 23.23 6.94
N ASP A 80 3.30 24.51 6.91
CA ASP A 80 4.42 25.09 7.63
C ASP A 80 3.90 26.12 8.66
N ASP A 81 2.57 26.28 8.84
CA ASP A 81 1.94 27.13 9.89
C ASP A 81 0.67 26.47 10.51
N VAL A 82 0.44 25.18 10.27
CA VAL A 82 0.08 24.37 11.44
C VAL A 82 1.45 24.13 12.03
N ASP A 83 1.75 24.76 13.16
CA ASP A 83 2.95 24.44 13.92
C ASP A 83 3.11 22.92 13.90
N ASP A 84 4.10 22.41 13.17
CA ASP A 84 4.61 21.05 13.33
C ASP A 84 5.29 20.92 14.73
N GLU A 85 5.24 21.97 15.57
CA GLU A 85 5.43 21.87 17.02
C GLU A 85 4.22 21.22 17.74
N ASP A 86 3.02 21.20 17.12
CA ASP A 86 1.88 20.35 17.51
C ASP A 86 1.83 19.05 16.66
N ASP A 87 2.91 18.74 15.94
CA ASP A 87 3.31 17.36 15.60
C ASP A 87 4.03 16.70 16.80
N GLU A 88 3.67 17.12 18.03
CA GLU A 88 3.55 16.17 19.12
C GLU A 88 2.77 14.99 18.54
N PHE A 89 3.55 13.92 18.29
CA PHE A 89 3.08 12.56 18.14
C PHE A 89 1.79 12.48 18.94
N PHE A 90 0.63 12.46 18.26
CA PHE A 90 -0.59 12.08 18.94
C PHE A 90 -0.29 10.66 19.37
N ASP A 91 0.25 10.53 20.56
CA ASP A 91 0.25 9.34 21.36
C ASP A 91 -1.24 9.05 21.44
N PHE A 92 -1.66 8.15 20.56
CA PHE A 92 -2.90 7.41 20.68
C PHE A 92 -2.94 6.64 22.02
N GLU A 93 -1.94 6.79 22.90
CA GLU A 93 -2.00 6.46 24.32
C GLU A 93 -3.00 7.29 25.12
N ASP A 94 -3.57 8.39 24.58
CA ASP A 94 -4.80 8.97 25.15
C ASP A 94 -6.04 8.13 24.75
N GLU A 95 -5.96 6.85 25.10
CA GLU A 95 -6.96 5.77 25.05
C GLU A 95 -8.12 6.02 26.06
N ASN A 96 -8.31 7.27 26.51
CA ASN A 96 -9.32 7.66 27.51
C ASN A 96 -10.67 8.11 26.91
N VAL A 97 -10.84 8.05 25.58
CA VAL A 97 -12.15 8.27 24.92
C VAL A 97 -12.73 6.94 24.39
N ILE A 98 -12.66 5.88 25.19
CA ILE A 98 -13.49 4.68 25.00
C ILE A 98 -14.79 4.89 25.79
N ASN A 99 -15.66 5.77 25.28
CA ASN A 99 -17.07 5.77 25.64
C ASN A 99 -17.90 5.83 24.36
N GLY A 100 -18.17 4.66 23.78
CA GLY A 100 -19.42 4.36 23.07
C GLY A 100 -19.55 4.72 21.59
N ASP A 101 -18.95 5.80 21.09
CA ASP A 101 -19.13 6.19 19.67
C ASP A 101 -17.96 5.71 18.82
N SER A 102 -18.21 4.67 18.02
CA SER A 102 -17.29 4.19 17.01
C SER A 102 -17.05 5.32 16.01
N SER A 103 -15.82 5.85 15.97
CA SER A 103 -15.43 6.86 14.97
C SER A 103 -15.83 6.36 13.57
N PRO A 104 -16.49 7.18 12.74
CA PRO A 104 -16.94 6.77 11.39
C PRO A 104 -15.78 6.23 10.52
N VAL A 105 -14.54 6.62 10.82
CA VAL A 105 -13.33 6.13 10.17
C VAL A 105 -13.07 4.63 10.45
N LEU A 106 -13.33 4.16 11.67
CA LEU A 106 -13.15 2.75 12.02
C LEU A 106 -14.23 1.87 11.36
N VAL A 107 -15.44 2.40 11.18
CA VAL A 107 -16.53 1.70 10.48
C VAL A 107 -16.19 1.55 9.00
N GLU A 108 -15.78 2.63 8.32
CA GLU A 108 -15.36 2.58 6.91
C GLU A 108 -14.16 1.63 6.71
N TRP A 109 -13.25 1.59 7.69
CA TRP A 109 -12.12 0.67 7.67
C TRP A 109 -12.55 -0.79 7.77
N ALA A 110 -13.41 -1.13 8.73
CA ALA A 110 -13.91 -2.48 8.91
C ALA A 110 -14.70 -2.97 7.69
N GLU A 111 -15.56 -2.12 7.12
CA GLU A 111 -16.30 -2.41 5.88
C GLU A 111 -15.33 -2.66 4.71
N THR A 112 -14.34 -1.78 4.54
CA THR A 112 -13.32 -1.91 3.49
C THR A 112 -12.55 -3.23 3.59
N ILE A 113 -12.20 -3.65 4.81
CA ILE A 113 -11.44 -4.89 5.07
C ILE A 113 -12.26 -6.13 4.69
N ASN A 114 -13.52 -6.17 5.10
CA ASN A 114 -14.39 -7.34 4.92
C ASN A 114 -14.89 -7.47 3.47
N ASP A 115 -15.21 -6.35 2.82
CA ASP A 115 -15.74 -6.34 1.45
C ASP A 115 -14.64 -6.43 0.38
N CYS A 116 -13.37 -6.35 0.77
CA CYS A 116 -12.28 -6.47 -0.19
C CYS A 116 -12.14 -7.91 -0.67
N HIS A 117 -12.07 -8.08 -2.00
CA HIS A 117 -11.78 -9.36 -2.64
C HIS A 117 -10.55 -9.22 -3.53
N ILE A 118 -9.65 -10.19 -3.44
CA ILE A 118 -8.42 -10.26 -4.24
C ILE A 118 -8.54 -11.19 -5.45
N PHE A 119 -9.74 -11.75 -5.71
CA PHE A 119 -10.12 -12.48 -6.94
C PHE A 119 -9.07 -13.47 -7.49
N GLY A 120 -8.38 -14.19 -6.59
CA GLY A 120 -7.38 -15.21 -6.95
C GLY A 120 -5.96 -14.69 -7.22
N PHE A 121 -5.72 -13.38 -7.15
CA PHE A 121 -4.37 -12.81 -7.19
C PHE A 121 -3.65 -13.05 -5.85
N ASP A 122 -2.36 -13.41 -5.87
CA ASP A 122 -1.58 -13.63 -4.64
C ASP A 122 -1.34 -12.37 -3.84
N GLN A 123 -1.10 -11.28 -4.56
CA GLN A 123 -0.76 -9.99 -4.00
C GLN A 123 -1.49 -8.89 -4.76
N VAL A 124 -2.07 -7.95 -4.01
CA VAL A 124 -2.70 -6.74 -4.57
C VAL A 124 -2.13 -5.54 -3.85
N VAL A 125 -1.35 -4.73 -4.57
CA VAL A 125 -0.83 -3.44 -4.08
C VAL A 125 -1.73 -2.34 -4.61
N THR A 126 -2.13 -1.42 -3.75
CA THR A 126 -2.91 -0.24 -4.10
C THR A 126 -2.07 1.00 -3.85
N ILE A 127 -1.99 1.89 -4.83
CA ILE A 127 -1.25 3.14 -4.75
C ILE A 127 -2.24 4.27 -4.97
N SER A 128 -2.44 5.07 -3.92
CA SER A 128 -3.37 6.20 -3.98
C SER A 128 -2.78 7.36 -4.79
N GLN A 129 -3.65 8.20 -5.35
CA GLN A 129 -3.21 9.43 -5.98
C GLN A 129 -2.49 10.37 -5.01
N SER A 130 -2.92 10.44 -3.75
CA SER A 130 -2.24 11.23 -2.71
C SER A 130 -0.80 10.78 -2.47
N THR A 131 -0.53 9.47 -2.56
CA THR A 131 0.83 8.91 -2.47
C THR A 131 1.73 9.46 -3.57
N ILE A 132 1.22 9.55 -4.79
CA ILE A 132 1.97 9.96 -5.97
C ILE A 132 2.25 11.47 -5.90
N ASN A 133 1.25 12.27 -5.51
CA ASN A 133 1.44 13.70 -5.30
C ASN A 133 2.45 13.99 -4.19
N ARG A 134 2.44 13.18 -3.12
CA ARG A 134 3.45 13.26 -2.06
C ARG A 134 4.84 12.85 -2.54
N LEU A 135 4.96 11.86 -3.42
CA LEU A 135 6.22 11.53 -4.08
C LEU A 135 6.77 12.74 -4.84
N PHE A 136 5.97 13.42 -5.67
CA PHE A 136 6.43 14.61 -6.38
C PHE A 136 6.85 15.74 -5.43
N ARG A 137 6.07 15.99 -4.37
CA ARG A 137 6.43 16.98 -3.34
C ARG A 137 7.75 16.62 -2.66
N TYR A 138 7.93 15.36 -2.27
CA TYR A 138 9.16 14.89 -1.66
C TYR A 138 10.36 15.07 -2.59
N LEU A 139 10.25 14.64 -3.85
CA LEU A 139 11.32 14.78 -4.84
C LEU A 139 11.68 16.26 -5.04
N TRP A 140 10.67 17.13 -5.06
CA TRP A 140 10.86 18.57 -5.16
C TRP A 140 11.57 19.16 -3.94
N ILE A 141 11.15 18.84 -2.71
CA ILE A 141 11.81 19.28 -1.47
C ILE A 141 13.27 18.82 -1.44
N ALA A 142 13.52 17.54 -1.73
CA ALA A 142 14.86 16.98 -1.76
C ALA A 142 15.76 17.67 -2.80
N ALA A 143 15.19 18.10 -3.93
CA ALA A 143 15.92 18.77 -5.01
C ALA A 143 16.18 20.27 -4.77
N GLN A 144 15.55 20.92 -3.79
CA GLN A 144 15.80 22.34 -3.51
C GLN A 144 17.24 22.64 -3.06
N GLY A 145 17.92 21.66 -2.46
CA GLY A 145 19.34 21.82 -2.14
C GLY A 145 20.16 21.92 -3.42
N GLN A 146 20.88 23.03 -3.64
CA GLN A 146 21.67 23.32 -4.86
C GLN A 146 22.69 22.24 -5.27
N LYS A 147 22.97 21.27 -4.40
CA LYS A 147 23.89 20.14 -4.66
C LYS A 147 23.18 18.89 -5.18
N HIS A 148 21.84 18.87 -5.24
CA HIS A 148 21.10 17.69 -5.65
C HIS A 148 21.03 17.58 -7.17
N ARG A 149 21.31 16.35 -7.63
CA ARG A 149 21.33 15.97 -9.05
C ARG A 149 19.95 16.03 -9.73
N ASP A 150 18.88 16.17 -8.95
CA ASP A 150 17.49 16.20 -9.42
C ASP A 150 16.92 17.62 -9.54
N HIS A 151 17.79 18.62 -9.63
CA HIS A 151 17.41 20.03 -9.68
C HIS A 151 16.37 20.35 -10.76
N ALA A 152 16.30 19.59 -11.86
CA ALA A 152 15.34 19.77 -12.94
C ALA A 152 13.86 19.75 -12.48
N ILE A 153 13.50 19.08 -11.38
CA ILE A 153 12.12 19.12 -10.86
C ILE A 153 11.79 20.47 -10.19
N VAL A 154 12.80 21.22 -9.74
CA VAL A 154 12.68 22.53 -9.08
C VAL A 154 12.94 23.65 -10.07
N GLU A 155 14.00 23.55 -10.87
CA GLU A 155 14.39 24.55 -11.84
C GLU A 155 15.12 23.90 -13.00
N TRP A 156 14.73 24.28 -14.20
CA TRP A 156 15.28 23.73 -15.42
C TRP A 156 15.48 24.80 -16.47
N GLN A 157 16.55 24.65 -17.23
CA GLN A 157 16.98 25.55 -18.28
C GLN A 157 17.29 24.77 -19.55
N TYR A 158 16.87 25.32 -20.70
CA TYR A 158 17.19 24.86 -22.03
C TYR A 158 17.91 25.98 -22.78
N GLU A 159 19.24 25.83 -22.88
CA GLU A 159 20.11 26.85 -23.46
C GLU A 159 19.82 28.22 -22.82
N ASP A 160 19.92 29.32 -23.57
CA ASP A 160 19.49 30.65 -23.10
C ASP A 160 18.03 30.98 -23.48
N LEU A 161 17.33 29.98 -24.04
CA LEU A 161 16.04 30.13 -24.69
C LEU A 161 14.84 29.89 -23.77
N PHE A 162 15.01 29.08 -22.73
CA PHE A 162 13.96 28.80 -21.76
C PHE A 162 14.58 28.52 -20.40
N SER A 163 14.09 29.18 -19.36
CA SER A 163 14.37 28.87 -17.97
C SER A 163 13.07 28.95 -17.18
N ALA A 164 12.86 28.01 -16.25
CA ALA A 164 11.71 28.07 -15.37
C ALA A 164 12.02 27.42 -14.03
N ARG A 165 11.49 28.03 -12.97
CA ARG A 165 11.35 27.43 -11.66
C ARG A 165 9.94 26.88 -11.51
N PHE A 166 9.84 25.71 -10.91
CA PHE A 166 8.62 24.94 -10.75
C PHE A 166 8.26 24.80 -9.27
N ARG A 167 6.96 24.75 -8.98
CA ARG A 167 6.43 24.18 -7.73
C ARG A 167 6.21 22.67 -7.91
N PRO A 168 5.98 21.90 -6.83
CA PRO A 168 5.72 20.47 -6.95
C PRO A 168 4.62 20.16 -7.96
N ALA A 169 4.90 19.24 -8.88
CA ALA A 169 3.88 18.73 -9.78
C ALA A 169 2.77 18.00 -9.01
N THR A 170 1.56 18.05 -9.54
CA THR A 170 0.44 17.27 -9.02
C THR A 170 -0.19 16.45 -10.14
N MET A 171 -0.93 15.42 -9.76
CA MET A 171 -1.51 14.46 -10.68
C MET A 171 -2.91 14.04 -10.24
N ARG A 172 -3.76 13.78 -11.24
CA ARG A 172 -5.08 13.15 -11.12
C ARG A 172 -5.15 11.91 -11.99
N LEU A 173 -5.62 10.79 -11.45
CA LEU A 173 -5.77 9.54 -12.20
C LEU A 173 -7.09 9.52 -12.99
N LEU A 174 -7.06 8.92 -14.17
CA LEU A 174 -8.22 8.65 -15.03
C LEU A 174 -8.38 7.13 -15.21
N SER A 175 -9.61 6.64 -15.33
CA SER A 175 -9.89 5.19 -15.36
C SER A 175 -9.38 4.47 -16.61
N ASN A 176 -8.95 5.21 -17.64
CA ASN A 176 -8.44 4.67 -18.90
C ASN A 176 -6.91 4.56 -18.92
N GLU A 177 -6.29 4.29 -17.76
CA GLU A 177 -4.82 4.19 -17.61
C GLU A 177 -4.08 5.46 -18.06
N ARG A 178 -4.72 6.61 -17.85
CA ARG A 178 -4.13 7.92 -18.11
C ARG A 178 -4.19 8.76 -16.84
N ALA A 179 -3.43 9.83 -16.83
CA ALA A 179 -3.41 10.79 -15.75
C ALA A 179 -3.36 12.20 -16.31
N ILE A 180 -3.91 13.15 -15.56
CA ILE A 180 -3.68 14.57 -15.78
C ILE A 180 -2.53 14.96 -14.85
N ILE A 181 -1.44 15.47 -15.40
CA ILE A 181 -0.34 16.06 -14.63
C ILE A 181 -0.36 17.58 -14.78
N TRP A 182 -0.25 18.30 -13.66
CA TRP A 182 -0.08 19.75 -13.63
C TRP A 182 1.36 20.10 -13.33
N LEU A 183 1.96 20.90 -14.22
CA LEU A 183 3.23 21.58 -14.01
C LEU A 183 2.96 23.02 -13.59
N TYR A 184 3.53 23.42 -12.46
CA TYR A 184 3.31 24.72 -11.86
C TYR A 184 4.56 25.57 -12.08
N LEU A 185 4.56 26.45 -13.07
CA LEU A 185 5.66 27.36 -13.35
C LEU A 185 5.53 28.55 -12.40
N GLU A 186 6.42 28.60 -11.40
CA GLU A 186 6.46 29.68 -10.43
C GLU A 186 6.88 30.98 -11.09
N HIS A 187 8.04 30.97 -11.74
CA HIS A 187 8.50 32.04 -12.62
C HIS A 187 9.48 31.48 -13.66
N GLY A 188 9.71 32.20 -14.75
CA GLY A 188 10.67 31.79 -15.76
C GLY A 188 10.78 32.78 -16.92
N ASP A 189 11.79 32.60 -17.77
CA ASP A 189 12.01 33.42 -18.95
C ASP A 189 12.07 32.53 -20.19
N PHE A 190 11.56 33.02 -21.33
CA PHE A 190 11.60 32.27 -22.57
C PHE A 190 11.65 33.15 -23.82
N GLU A 191 12.23 32.63 -24.89
CA GLU A 191 12.21 33.26 -26.22
C GLU A 191 11.11 32.62 -27.08
N VAL A 192 10.36 33.44 -27.82
CA VAL A 192 9.28 32.93 -28.69
C VAL A 192 9.86 32.24 -29.93
N LEU A 193 9.33 31.05 -30.23
CA LEU A 193 9.68 30.31 -31.44
C LEU A 193 8.89 30.86 -32.64
N SER A 194 9.59 31.26 -33.70
CA SER A 194 9.03 31.54 -35.03
C SER A 194 9.47 30.43 -35.97
N ASP A 195 8.52 29.71 -36.58
CA ASP A 195 8.81 28.60 -37.50
C ASP A 195 9.77 27.55 -36.94
N GLN A 196 9.60 27.19 -35.66
CA GLN A 196 10.45 26.25 -34.90
C GLN A 196 11.88 26.73 -34.61
N SER A 197 12.18 28.00 -34.87
CA SER A 197 13.47 28.63 -34.55
C SER A 197 13.28 29.79 -33.57
N PRO A 198 14.20 29.99 -32.61
CA PRO A 198 14.12 31.12 -31.69
C PRO A 198 14.28 32.44 -32.43
N ARG A 199 13.38 33.39 -32.15
CA ARG A 199 13.47 34.74 -32.71
C ARG A 199 14.25 35.61 -31.72
N SER A 200 15.45 36.03 -32.12
CA SER A 200 16.53 36.54 -31.26
C SER A 200 16.29 37.82 -30.45
N ASP A 201 15.12 38.46 -30.54
CA ASP A 201 15.03 39.87 -30.16
C ASP A 201 14.13 40.16 -28.94
N SER A 202 13.46 39.16 -28.35
CA SER A 202 12.58 39.39 -27.20
C SER A 202 12.46 38.19 -26.26
N LYS A 203 12.91 38.38 -25.01
CA LYS A 203 12.63 37.47 -23.88
C LYS A 203 11.31 37.84 -23.23
N TYR A 204 10.51 36.84 -22.94
CA TYR A 204 9.22 36.94 -22.26
C TYR A 204 9.31 36.29 -20.90
N HIS A 205 8.50 36.77 -19.96
CA HIS A 205 8.47 36.26 -18.60
C HIS A 205 7.20 35.44 -18.36
N VAL A 206 7.32 34.29 -17.68
CA VAL A 206 6.21 33.51 -17.15
C VAL A 206 6.17 33.74 -15.65
N ASP A 207 4.98 34.02 -15.09
CA ASP A 207 4.78 34.15 -13.64
C ASP A 207 3.46 33.48 -13.25
N GLY A 208 3.54 32.46 -12.39
CA GLY A 208 2.39 31.73 -11.85
C GLY A 208 1.54 30.97 -12.88
N TRP A 209 2.14 30.37 -13.91
CA TRP A 209 1.42 29.55 -14.88
C TRP A 209 1.21 28.13 -14.37
N HIS A 210 0.08 27.53 -14.74
CA HIS A 210 -0.23 26.13 -14.45
C HIS A 210 -0.59 25.43 -15.75
N LEU A 211 0.15 24.40 -16.12
CA LEU A 211 -0.01 23.73 -17.42
C LEU A 211 -0.36 22.28 -17.18
N ALA A 212 -1.51 21.87 -17.72
CA ALA A 212 -2.02 20.51 -17.59
C ALA A 212 -1.68 19.67 -18.81
N PHE A 213 -1.25 18.43 -18.59
CA PHE A 213 -0.97 17.45 -19.64
C PHE A 213 -1.69 16.14 -19.33
N GLU A 214 -2.32 15.53 -20.33
CA GLU A 214 -2.78 14.16 -20.27
C GLU A 214 -1.62 13.24 -20.64
N VAL A 215 -1.32 12.28 -19.78
CA VAL A 215 -0.20 11.34 -19.97
C VAL A 215 -0.69 9.91 -19.77
N ALA A 216 -0.19 8.98 -20.57
CA ALA A 216 -0.47 7.57 -20.38
C ALA A 216 0.36 6.99 -19.22
N LEU A 217 -0.21 6.02 -18.51
CA LEU A 217 0.53 5.16 -17.60
C LEU A 217 1.03 3.95 -18.39
N LYS A 218 2.32 3.62 -18.27
CA LYS A 218 2.91 2.46 -18.94
C LYS A 218 3.66 1.58 -17.95
N LYS A 219 3.61 0.26 -18.17
CA LYS A 219 4.53 -0.68 -17.53
C LYS A 219 5.73 -0.84 -18.44
N VAL A 220 6.92 -0.59 -17.92
CA VAL A 220 8.18 -0.72 -18.65
C VAL A 220 9.21 -1.41 -17.77
N PRO A 221 10.08 -2.28 -18.31
CA PRO A 221 11.21 -2.78 -17.55
C PRO A 221 12.19 -1.63 -17.26
N LEU A 222 12.78 -1.61 -16.06
CA LEU A 222 13.63 -0.49 -15.60
C LEU A 222 14.77 -0.12 -16.56
N PRO A 223 15.48 -1.06 -17.23
CA PRO A 223 16.50 -0.72 -18.22
C PRO A 223 15.98 0.18 -19.36
N GLU A 224 14.70 0.07 -19.73
CA GLU A 224 14.10 0.90 -20.79
C GLU A 224 13.76 2.34 -20.33
N VAL A 225 13.82 2.63 -19.02
CA VAL A 225 13.51 3.97 -18.50
C VAL A 225 14.59 4.99 -18.88
N GLY A 226 15.84 4.56 -19.03
CA GLY A 226 16.91 5.44 -19.49
C GLY A 226 18.24 4.73 -19.66
N ASP A 227 18.94 5.11 -20.74
CA ASP A 227 20.28 4.60 -21.05
C ASP A 227 21.39 5.62 -20.75
N SER A 228 21.05 6.80 -20.20
CA SER A 228 22.05 7.83 -19.93
C SER A 228 22.97 7.42 -18.79
N GLU A 229 24.28 7.66 -18.94
CA GLU A 229 25.28 7.38 -17.91
C GLU A 229 24.96 8.09 -16.58
N PHE A 230 24.41 9.30 -16.68
CA PHE A 230 23.92 10.08 -15.55
C PHE A 230 22.83 9.32 -14.77
N TRP A 231 21.81 8.82 -15.47
CA TRP A 231 20.75 8.03 -14.86
C TRP A 231 21.29 6.74 -14.25
N ILE A 232 22.13 6.00 -14.96
CA ILE A 232 22.71 4.74 -14.46
C ILE A 232 23.47 4.97 -13.15
N THR A 233 24.27 6.05 -13.08
CA THR A 233 25.01 6.43 -11.87
C THR A 233 24.06 6.73 -10.72
N LYS A 234 23.02 7.53 -10.97
CA LYS A 234 21.97 7.84 -9.97
C LYS A 234 21.23 6.59 -9.52
N TYR A 235 20.81 5.74 -10.45
CA TYR A 235 20.09 4.50 -10.16
C TYR A 235 20.90 3.59 -9.24
N LYS A 236 22.23 3.47 -9.46
CA LYS A 236 23.12 2.69 -8.59
C LYS A 236 23.15 3.16 -7.13
N GLU A 237 22.83 4.43 -6.89
CA GLU A 237 22.78 5.01 -5.54
C GLU A 237 21.45 4.72 -4.82
N THR A 238 20.42 4.25 -5.53
CA THR A 238 19.07 4.03 -4.99
C THR A 238 18.96 2.78 -4.12
N SER A 239 17.98 2.77 -3.22
CA SER A 239 17.66 1.58 -2.39
C SER A 239 17.23 0.38 -3.23
N VAL A 240 16.56 0.60 -4.37
CA VAL A 240 16.20 -0.46 -5.32
C VAL A 240 17.45 -1.17 -5.83
N TYR A 241 18.46 -0.42 -6.30
CA TYR A 241 19.70 -1.02 -6.77
C TYR A 241 20.49 -1.69 -5.64
N ARG A 242 20.53 -1.12 -4.44
CA ARG A 242 21.21 -1.77 -3.30
C ARG A 242 20.59 -3.13 -2.96
N ALA A 243 19.27 -3.25 -3.08
CA ALA A 243 18.57 -4.51 -2.79
C ALA A 243 18.64 -5.52 -3.95
N HIS A 244 18.44 -5.04 -5.20
CA HIS A 244 18.21 -5.91 -6.37
C HIS A 244 19.20 -5.72 -7.52
N GLY A 245 20.04 -4.69 -7.47
CA GLY A 245 21.02 -4.37 -8.50
C GLY A 245 22.04 -5.49 -8.69
N GLY A 246 22.32 -5.81 -9.96
CA GLY A 246 23.27 -6.87 -10.33
C GLY A 246 22.77 -8.30 -10.10
N ARG A 247 21.52 -8.49 -9.64
CA ARG A 247 20.93 -9.83 -9.50
C ARG A 247 20.35 -10.30 -10.82
N GLU A 248 20.73 -11.50 -11.26
CA GLU A 248 20.25 -12.10 -12.51
C GLU A 248 18.92 -12.86 -12.36
N ASP A 249 18.57 -13.24 -11.12
CA ASP A 249 17.37 -14.02 -10.79
C ASP A 249 16.07 -13.21 -10.89
N ARG A 250 16.16 -11.88 -11.08
CA ARG A 250 15.02 -10.96 -11.11
C ARG A 250 15.23 -9.80 -12.08
N GLY A 251 14.13 -9.31 -12.65
CA GLY A 251 14.05 -8.02 -13.32
C GLY A 251 13.35 -7.00 -12.44
N LEU A 252 13.35 -5.74 -12.87
CA LEU A 252 12.59 -4.66 -12.24
C LEU A 252 11.60 -4.13 -13.27
N GLU A 253 10.32 -4.18 -12.94
CA GLU A 253 9.23 -3.60 -13.72
C GLU A 253 8.81 -2.28 -13.08
N CYS A 254 8.56 -1.26 -13.89
CA CYS A 254 8.22 0.08 -13.45
C CYS A 254 6.88 0.49 -14.03
N ILE A 255 6.07 1.18 -13.22
CA ILE A 255 4.93 1.96 -13.67
C ILE A 255 5.40 3.39 -13.82
N VAL A 256 5.33 3.92 -15.05
CA VAL A 256 5.83 5.24 -15.41
C VAL A 256 4.74 6.12 -15.99
N LEU A 257 4.90 7.43 -15.83
CA LEU A 257 4.22 8.42 -16.66
C LEU A 257 4.93 8.49 -18.01
N ASP A 258 4.18 8.22 -19.07
CA ASP A 258 4.71 8.36 -20.41
C ASP A 258 4.65 9.81 -20.88
N PHE A 259 5.77 10.47 -20.69
CA PHE A 259 6.00 11.85 -21.08
C PHE A 259 6.24 12.03 -22.58
N ALA A 260 6.50 10.97 -23.35
CA ALA A 260 6.65 11.08 -24.80
C ALA A 260 5.31 11.36 -25.49
N ASP A 261 4.23 10.75 -24.99
CA ASP A 261 2.87 10.88 -25.52
C ASP A 261 2.04 11.95 -24.76
N ALA A 262 2.70 12.92 -24.10
CA ALA A 262 2.02 13.93 -23.28
C ALA A 262 1.18 14.90 -24.15
N GLU A 263 -0.14 14.92 -23.93
CA GLU A 263 -1.09 15.77 -24.64
C GLU A 263 -1.45 17.00 -23.81
N PHE A 264 -1.21 18.20 -24.33
CA PHE A 264 -1.54 19.43 -23.60
C PHE A 264 -3.05 19.65 -23.46
N ILE A 265 -3.52 19.94 -22.24
CA ILE A 265 -4.93 20.18 -21.92
C ILE A 265 -5.16 21.65 -21.59
N TYR A 266 -5.57 22.42 -22.59
CA TYR A 266 -5.80 23.87 -22.44
C TYR A 266 -6.85 24.19 -21.37
N GLN A 267 -7.95 23.43 -21.33
CA GLN A 267 -9.10 23.71 -20.45
C GLN A 267 -8.79 23.60 -18.94
N PHE A 268 -7.69 22.95 -18.56
CA PHE A 268 -7.22 22.83 -17.17
C PHE A 268 -5.92 23.58 -16.89
N SER A 269 -5.51 24.42 -17.84
CA SER A 269 -4.33 25.26 -17.74
C SER A 269 -4.71 26.71 -17.40
N ASN A 270 -3.84 27.40 -16.69
CA ASN A 270 -3.99 28.80 -16.29
C ASN A 270 -2.75 29.60 -16.69
N PHE A 271 -2.97 30.78 -17.26
CA PHE A 271 -1.95 31.67 -17.82
C PHE A 271 -2.01 33.04 -17.15
N ALA A 272 -1.71 33.08 -15.85
CA ALA A 272 -1.68 34.32 -15.10
C ALA A 272 -0.72 35.35 -15.74
N GLY A 273 -1.12 36.63 -15.76
CA GLY A 273 -0.27 37.71 -16.27
C GLY A 273 -0.04 37.76 -17.79
N LEU A 274 -0.50 36.77 -18.57
CA LEU A 274 -0.24 36.67 -20.03
C LEU A 274 -0.64 37.94 -20.81
N PHE A 275 -1.73 38.60 -20.41
CA PHE A 275 -2.23 39.82 -21.07
C PHE A 275 -1.74 41.13 -20.44
N GLN A 276 -1.00 41.08 -19.33
CA GLN A 276 -0.54 42.29 -18.63
C GLN A 276 0.79 42.82 -19.21
N GLN A 277 1.58 41.96 -19.85
CA GLN A 277 2.91 42.30 -20.38
C GLN A 277 2.89 43.08 -21.71
N SER A 278 1.74 43.19 -22.38
CA SER A 278 1.65 43.72 -23.75
C SER A 278 1.46 45.24 -23.85
N ARG A 279 1.83 46.03 -22.83
CA ARG A 279 1.64 47.49 -22.86
C ARG A 279 2.66 48.24 -23.74
N ASP A 280 3.83 47.66 -23.99
CA ASP A 280 4.79 48.20 -24.94
C ASP A 280 4.57 47.60 -26.33
N GLN A 281 3.87 48.36 -27.17
CA GLN A 281 3.19 47.93 -28.40
C GLN A 281 4.07 47.56 -29.60
N THR A 282 5.41 47.57 -29.49
CA THR A 282 6.27 47.51 -30.68
C THR A 282 6.62 46.11 -31.17
N HIS A 283 6.45 45.05 -30.37
CA HIS A 283 6.79 43.68 -30.77
C HIS A 283 5.75 42.64 -30.30
N MET A 284 4.59 42.61 -30.95
CA MET A 284 3.50 41.69 -30.61
C MET A 284 3.72 40.30 -31.21
N ALA A 285 4.50 39.44 -30.55
CA ALA A 285 4.18 38.01 -30.62
C ALA A 285 2.79 37.82 -30.04
N SER A 286 1.88 37.16 -30.76
CA SER A 286 0.54 36.88 -30.22
C SER A 286 0.69 36.08 -28.93
N SER A 287 -0.14 36.37 -27.92
CA SER A 287 -0.17 35.61 -26.66
C SER A 287 -0.35 34.10 -26.89
N GLY A 288 -1.05 33.73 -27.97
CA GLY A 288 -1.14 32.35 -28.43
C GLY A 288 0.21 31.73 -28.83
N ASN A 289 1.10 32.50 -29.47
CA ASN A 289 2.46 32.03 -29.81
C ASN A 289 3.33 31.86 -28.57
N GLN A 290 3.18 32.74 -27.57
CA GLN A 290 3.88 32.61 -26.29
C GLN A 290 3.50 31.30 -25.59
N VAL A 291 2.19 31.05 -25.43
CA VAL A 291 1.67 29.82 -24.83
C VAL A 291 2.15 28.57 -25.59
N ARG A 292 2.03 28.56 -26.92
CA ARG A 292 2.51 27.44 -27.76
C ARG A 292 4.00 27.20 -27.61
N THR A 293 4.79 28.26 -27.46
CA THR A 293 6.23 28.17 -27.28
C THR A 293 6.59 27.50 -25.96
N VAL A 294 5.99 27.94 -24.85
CA VAL A 294 6.22 27.32 -23.54
C VAL A 294 5.79 25.85 -23.54
N ILE A 295 4.62 25.54 -24.11
CA ILE A 295 4.16 24.15 -24.28
C ILE A 295 5.17 23.33 -25.09
N ASN A 296 5.72 23.90 -26.16
CA ASN A 296 6.74 23.23 -26.97
C ASN A 296 8.01 22.92 -26.18
N TYR A 297 8.56 23.89 -25.43
CA TYR A 297 9.71 23.67 -24.56
C TYR A 297 9.44 22.56 -23.54
N LEU A 298 8.25 22.58 -22.93
CA LEU A 298 7.90 21.58 -21.92
C LEU A 298 7.75 20.17 -22.53
N GLN A 299 7.00 20.03 -23.62
CA GLN A 299 6.75 18.72 -24.25
C GLN A 299 7.99 18.15 -24.94
N ARG A 300 8.77 18.98 -25.65
CA ARG A 300 9.88 18.50 -26.47
C ARG A 300 11.18 18.31 -25.70
N HIS A 301 11.34 19.03 -24.60
CA HIS A 301 12.64 19.09 -23.90
C HIS A 301 12.51 18.80 -22.40
N TYR A 302 11.62 19.48 -21.67
CA TYR A 302 11.52 19.32 -20.22
C TYR A 302 11.01 17.95 -19.78
N LEU A 303 9.83 17.55 -20.28
CA LEU A 303 9.18 16.28 -19.92
C LEU A 303 10.06 15.07 -20.30
N PRO A 304 10.66 15.01 -21.51
CA PRO A 304 11.66 13.98 -21.82
C PRO A 304 12.86 14.00 -20.87
N ARG A 305 13.34 15.18 -20.44
CA ARG A 305 14.44 15.28 -19.49
C ARG A 305 14.08 14.72 -18.11
N LEU A 306 12.84 14.91 -17.64
CA LEU A 306 12.35 14.30 -16.41
C LEU A 306 12.32 12.76 -16.53
N ALA A 307 11.83 12.25 -17.65
CA ALA A 307 11.80 10.80 -17.92
C ALA A 307 13.20 10.19 -17.96
N GLN A 308 14.14 10.82 -18.68
CA GLN A 308 15.55 10.40 -18.72
C GLN A 308 16.23 10.40 -17.35
N SER A 309 15.72 11.17 -16.39
CA SER A 309 16.24 11.25 -15.02
C SER A 309 15.52 10.27 -14.06
N GLY A 310 14.59 9.46 -14.58
CA GLY A 310 13.73 8.53 -13.84
C GLY A 310 12.72 9.22 -12.92
N LEU A 311 12.46 10.51 -13.11
CA LEU A 311 11.50 11.28 -12.29
C LEU A 311 10.05 11.02 -12.70
N ASN A 312 9.82 10.27 -13.78
CA ASN A 312 8.52 9.81 -14.23
C ASN A 312 8.12 8.44 -13.64
N ILE A 313 9.00 7.79 -12.88
CA ILE A 313 8.72 6.48 -12.25
C ILE A 313 7.80 6.68 -11.04
N ILE A 314 6.61 6.10 -11.09
CA ILE A 314 5.62 6.11 -10.00
C ILE A 314 5.87 4.95 -9.03
N HIS A 315 6.13 3.77 -9.57
CA HIS A 315 6.27 2.55 -8.78
C HIS A 315 7.25 1.58 -9.42
N THR A 316 8.06 0.90 -8.62
CA THR A 316 8.98 -0.15 -9.09
C THR A 316 8.71 -1.45 -8.35
N VAL A 317 8.69 -2.56 -9.07
CA VAL A 317 8.41 -3.91 -8.57
C VAL A 317 9.49 -4.88 -9.05
N PRO A 318 10.16 -5.60 -8.14
CA PRO A 318 11.04 -6.70 -8.53
C PRO A 318 10.24 -7.94 -8.94
N ILE A 319 10.55 -8.47 -10.12
CA ILE A 319 9.91 -9.65 -10.70
C ILE A 319 10.94 -10.75 -10.91
N ARG A 320 10.77 -11.89 -10.24
CA ARG A 320 11.65 -13.06 -10.42
C ARG A 320 11.47 -13.69 -11.80
N LYS A 321 12.58 -14.13 -12.38
CA LYS A 321 12.66 -14.75 -13.70
C LYS A 321 12.88 -16.26 -13.67
N VAL A 322 13.45 -16.78 -12.58
CA VAL A 322 13.84 -18.19 -12.47
C VAL A 322 13.19 -18.82 -11.25
N GLU A 323 12.65 -20.02 -11.45
CA GLU A 323 12.12 -20.85 -10.37
C GLU A 323 13.28 -21.39 -9.53
N THR A 324 13.31 -21.02 -8.26
CA THR A 324 14.29 -21.49 -7.29
C THR A 324 13.59 -22.18 -6.14
N SER A 325 14.23 -23.17 -5.51
CA SER A 325 13.63 -23.93 -4.39
C SER A 325 13.41 -23.08 -3.13
N LEU A 326 14.07 -21.92 -3.02
CA LEU A 326 13.97 -20.97 -1.92
C LEU A 326 13.25 -19.69 -2.37
N MET A 327 12.00 -19.83 -2.80
CA MET A 327 11.17 -18.67 -3.09
C MET A 327 10.67 -18.06 -1.78
N SER A 328 11.09 -16.83 -1.51
CA SER A 328 10.45 -15.96 -0.53
C SER A 328 8.98 -15.77 -0.92
N VAL A 329 8.07 -15.77 0.05
CA VAL A 329 6.63 -15.64 -0.18
C VAL A 329 6.27 -14.33 -0.90
N GLU A 330 7.09 -13.31 -0.72
CA GLU A 330 6.84 -11.94 -1.12
C GLU A 330 7.30 -11.64 -2.56
N SER A 331 8.08 -12.54 -3.16
CA SER A 331 8.67 -12.33 -4.46
C SER A 331 7.66 -12.59 -5.58
N LEU A 332 7.24 -11.52 -6.24
CA LEU A 332 6.41 -11.63 -7.43
C LEU A 332 7.16 -12.28 -8.59
N THR A 333 6.44 -13.11 -9.33
CA THR A 333 6.91 -13.80 -10.54
C THR A 333 6.23 -13.26 -11.79
N THR A 334 5.09 -12.59 -11.63
CA THR A 334 4.40 -11.86 -12.70
C THR A 334 3.65 -10.70 -12.08
N MET A 335 3.59 -9.57 -12.81
CA MET A 335 2.76 -8.43 -12.42
C MET A 335 1.99 -7.82 -13.60
N HIS A 336 0.83 -7.26 -13.26
CA HIS A 336 0.06 -6.36 -14.12
C HIS A 336 -0.41 -5.16 -13.30
N PHE A 337 -0.78 -4.06 -13.96
CA PHE A 337 -1.39 -2.93 -13.26
C PHE A 337 -2.56 -2.40 -14.08
N HIS A 338 -3.50 -1.74 -13.41
CA HIS A 338 -4.56 -0.97 -14.04
C HIS A 338 -5.02 0.15 -13.09
N VAL A 339 -5.82 1.09 -13.59
CA VAL A 339 -6.48 2.08 -12.75
C VAL A 339 -7.82 1.53 -12.27
N TYR A 340 -7.98 1.45 -10.96
CA TYR A 340 -9.16 0.91 -10.28
C TYR A 340 -10.00 2.06 -9.71
N SER A 341 -11.30 2.04 -9.99
CA SER A 341 -12.23 3.10 -9.58
C SER A 341 -13.67 2.57 -9.57
N ALA A 342 -14.49 3.06 -8.63
CA ALA A 342 -15.90 2.71 -8.54
C ALA A 342 -16.71 3.14 -9.76
N SER A 343 -16.37 4.30 -10.30
CA SER A 343 -17.00 4.91 -11.47
C SER A 343 -15.94 5.26 -12.50
N THR A 344 -16.30 5.24 -13.78
CA THR A 344 -15.39 5.67 -14.86
C THR A 344 -15.10 7.16 -14.76
N ILE A 345 -13.87 7.50 -14.41
CA ILE A 345 -13.33 8.84 -14.34
C ILE A 345 -12.61 9.16 -15.65
N THR A 346 -13.01 10.27 -16.26
CA THR A 346 -12.61 10.76 -17.58
C THR A 346 -12.21 12.23 -17.48
N LEU A 347 -11.65 12.77 -18.56
CA LEU A 347 -11.30 14.19 -18.68
C LEU A 347 -12.50 15.12 -18.43
N GLU A 348 -13.73 14.67 -18.69
CA GLU A 348 -14.94 15.50 -18.57
C GLU A 348 -15.51 15.53 -17.14
N ASN A 349 -15.29 14.46 -16.35
CA ASN A 349 -15.95 14.28 -15.06
C ASN A 349 -14.98 14.13 -13.86
N TRP A 350 -13.66 14.17 -14.08
CA TRP A 350 -12.68 14.01 -12.99
C TRP A 350 -12.88 14.97 -11.84
N SER A 351 -13.30 16.21 -12.14
CA SER A 351 -13.53 17.20 -11.10
C SER A 351 -14.70 16.82 -10.19
N HIS A 352 -15.68 16.06 -10.69
CA HIS A 352 -16.85 15.59 -9.95
C HIS A 352 -16.59 14.32 -9.13
N ALA A 353 -15.43 13.69 -9.24
CA ALA A 353 -15.07 12.55 -8.41
C ALA A 353 -14.99 12.98 -6.94
N SER A 354 -15.75 12.32 -6.06
CA SER A 354 -15.58 12.49 -4.62
C SER A 354 -14.23 11.92 -4.17
N GLY A 355 -13.70 12.39 -3.04
CA GLY A 355 -12.45 11.85 -2.48
C GLY A 355 -12.53 10.35 -2.15
N SER A 356 -13.73 9.80 -1.91
CA SER A 356 -13.98 8.37 -1.70
C SER A 356 -14.07 7.55 -3.00
N ALA A 357 -14.34 8.20 -4.13
CA ALA A 357 -14.38 7.59 -5.46
C ALA A 357 -13.10 7.88 -6.26
N GLU A 358 -12.05 8.34 -5.59
CA GLU A 358 -10.77 8.66 -6.21
C GLU A 358 -10.15 7.40 -6.83
N PRO A 359 -9.80 7.42 -8.13
CA PRO A 359 -9.13 6.30 -8.76
C PRO A 359 -7.78 6.02 -8.11
N VAL A 360 -7.38 4.76 -8.12
CA VAL A 360 -6.09 4.29 -7.61
C VAL A 360 -5.39 3.41 -8.62
N ILE A 361 -4.07 3.36 -8.57
CA ILE A 361 -3.31 2.35 -9.31
C ILE A 361 -3.35 1.06 -8.50
N VAL A 362 -3.79 -0.04 -9.12
CA VAL A 362 -3.72 -1.37 -8.53
C VAL A 362 -2.67 -2.18 -9.27
N VAL A 363 -1.71 -2.72 -8.52
CA VAL A 363 -0.71 -3.68 -8.99
C VAL A 363 -1.13 -5.07 -8.56
N LEU A 364 -1.30 -5.95 -9.54
CA LEU A 364 -1.73 -7.33 -9.40
C LEU A 364 -0.52 -8.24 -9.56
N GLY A 365 -0.26 -9.06 -8.55
CA GLY A 365 0.93 -9.91 -8.50
C GLY A 365 0.59 -11.39 -8.30
N MET A 366 1.38 -12.25 -8.96
CA MET A 366 1.36 -13.70 -8.74
C MET A 366 2.72 -14.18 -8.21
N ILE A 367 2.70 -15.16 -7.32
CA ILE A 367 3.89 -15.84 -6.82
C ILE A 367 4.00 -17.23 -7.45
N GLN A 368 5.14 -17.90 -7.27
CA GLN A 368 5.34 -19.30 -7.72
C GLN A 368 5.06 -19.53 -9.22
N PHE A 369 5.31 -18.53 -10.07
CA PHE A 369 5.12 -18.60 -11.52
C PHE A 369 3.68 -18.96 -11.93
N ARG A 370 2.71 -18.69 -11.06
CA ARG A 370 1.30 -18.88 -11.37
C ARG A 370 0.87 -17.83 -12.41
N PRO A 371 0.02 -18.21 -13.39
CA PRO A 371 -0.49 -17.26 -14.37
C PRO A 371 -1.42 -16.24 -13.70
N LEU A 372 -1.51 -15.04 -14.28
CA LEU A 372 -2.50 -14.04 -13.86
C LEU A 372 -3.93 -14.60 -14.08
N PRO A 373 -4.80 -14.62 -13.06
CA PRO A 373 -6.17 -15.12 -13.21
C PRO A 373 -7.01 -14.23 -14.11
N ALA A 374 -6.77 -12.92 -14.09
CA ALA A 374 -7.43 -11.92 -14.91
C ALA A 374 -6.48 -10.73 -15.18
N PRO A 375 -6.73 -9.92 -16.22
CA PRO A 375 -5.96 -8.70 -16.45
C PRO A 375 -6.36 -7.55 -15.50
N CYS A 376 -7.60 -7.54 -15.01
CA CYS A 376 -8.11 -6.47 -14.15
C CYS A 376 -8.78 -7.02 -12.90
N LEU A 377 -8.81 -6.23 -11.84
CA LEU A 377 -9.53 -6.55 -10.62
C LEU A 377 -10.98 -6.05 -10.75
N PRO A 378 -12.00 -6.93 -10.62
CA PRO A 378 -13.38 -6.47 -10.52
C PRO A 378 -13.55 -5.51 -9.33
N TYR A 379 -14.38 -4.49 -9.49
CA TYR A 379 -14.67 -3.59 -8.39
C TYR A 379 -15.42 -4.32 -7.28
N SER A 380 -14.88 -4.29 -6.05
CA SER A 380 -15.52 -4.83 -4.85
C SER A 380 -15.73 -3.75 -3.78
N SER A 381 -14.69 -2.98 -3.47
CA SER A 381 -14.73 -1.94 -2.43
C SER A 381 -13.72 -0.83 -2.72
N SER A 382 -13.73 0.24 -1.92
CA SER A 382 -12.66 1.25 -1.94
C SER A 382 -11.38 0.60 -1.42
N LEU A 383 -10.29 0.67 -2.20
CA LEU A 383 -9.04 0.02 -1.80
C LEU A 383 -8.10 0.95 -1.02
N THR A 384 -8.46 2.22 -0.85
CA THR A 384 -7.68 3.19 -0.07
C THR A 384 -8.09 3.17 1.38
N ILE A 385 -7.12 3.01 2.27
CA ILE A 385 -7.34 3.07 3.72
C ILE A 385 -6.72 4.34 4.28
N ARG A 386 -7.51 5.18 4.96
CA ARG A 386 -7.06 6.39 5.65
C ARG A 386 -7.08 6.16 7.17
N VAL A 387 -6.10 5.42 7.69
CA VAL A 387 -6.02 5.14 9.15
C VAL A 387 -5.78 6.43 9.94
N SER A 388 -4.99 7.35 9.39
CA SER A 388 -4.80 8.69 9.94
C SER A 388 -5.63 9.71 9.17
N LYS A 389 -6.10 10.76 9.85
CA LYS A 389 -6.79 11.91 9.23
C LYS A 389 -5.97 12.60 8.14
N LYS A 390 -4.66 12.33 8.06
CA LYS A 390 -3.72 13.05 7.22
C LYS A 390 -3.69 12.47 5.79
N ILE A 391 -3.21 11.24 5.56
CA ILE A 391 -2.98 10.71 4.18
C ILE A 391 -3.09 9.17 4.14
N SER A 392 -3.65 8.61 3.05
CA SER A 392 -3.48 7.20 2.68
C SER A 392 -2.31 7.06 1.72
N TYR A 393 -1.33 6.22 2.02
CA TYR A 393 -0.25 5.92 1.08
C TYR A 393 -0.57 4.71 0.20
N GLY A 394 -1.68 4.02 0.48
CA GLY A 394 -2.02 2.77 -0.17
C GLY A 394 -1.91 1.58 0.77
N THR A 395 -2.14 0.41 0.21
CA THR A 395 -2.22 -0.85 0.96
C THR A 395 -1.58 -1.97 0.15
N ILE A 396 -1.08 -2.99 0.84
CA ILE A 396 -0.72 -4.26 0.22
C ILE A 396 -1.55 -5.36 0.83
N ARG A 397 -2.04 -6.26 -0.01
CA ARG A 397 -2.86 -7.40 0.40
C ARG A 397 -2.22 -8.69 -0.07
N PHE A 398 -2.28 -9.72 0.75
CA PHE A 398 -1.82 -11.06 0.46
C PHE A 398 -2.99 -12.03 0.63
N THR A 399 -3.09 -13.02 -0.26
CA THR A 399 -4.04 -14.11 -0.07
C THR A 399 -3.79 -14.83 1.24
N ARG A 400 -4.85 -15.42 1.80
CA ARG A 400 -4.73 -16.44 2.83
C ARG A 400 -3.65 -17.48 2.50
N SER A 401 -3.66 -18.01 1.28
CA SER A 401 -2.69 -19.04 0.88
C SER A 401 -1.25 -18.52 0.86
N ALA A 402 -1.05 -17.26 0.49
CA ALA A 402 0.28 -16.65 0.46
C ALA A 402 0.74 -16.30 1.88
N PHE A 403 -0.09 -15.69 2.71
CA PHE A 403 0.34 -15.23 4.03
C PHE A 403 0.08 -16.26 5.14
N LEU A 404 -1.19 -16.58 5.41
CA LEU A 404 -1.55 -17.45 6.54
C LEU A 404 -1.02 -18.87 6.35
N ASP A 405 -1.37 -19.51 5.23
CA ASP A 405 -1.05 -20.92 5.05
C ASP A 405 0.48 -21.10 4.94
N ARG A 406 1.15 -20.23 4.18
CA ARG A 406 2.57 -20.38 3.88
C ARG A 406 3.53 -19.79 4.91
N CYS A 407 3.29 -18.57 5.40
CA CYS A 407 4.21 -17.95 6.37
C CYS A 407 3.98 -18.47 7.79
N ILE A 408 2.72 -18.78 8.14
CA ILE A 408 2.37 -19.13 9.52
C ILE A 408 2.10 -20.63 9.64
N LEU A 409 1.04 -21.15 9.02
CA LEU A 409 0.57 -22.51 9.29
C LEU A 409 1.59 -23.57 8.89
N ASN A 410 2.29 -23.41 7.76
CA ASN A 410 3.34 -24.34 7.32
C ASN A 410 4.50 -24.43 8.31
N GLY A 411 4.95 -23.31 8.89
CA GLY A 411 5.99 -23.34 9.92
C GLY A 411 5.51 -24.01 11.22
N LEU A 412 4.23 -23.86 11.55
CA LEU A 412 3.63 -24.48 12.72
C LEU A 412 3.41 -26.01 12.57
N ILE A 413 3.45 -26.56 11.34
CA ILE A 413 3.39 -28.03 11.12
C ILE A 413 4.56 -28.73 11.82
N GLN A 414 5.76 -28.12 11.83
CA GLN A 414 6.91 -28.69 12.52
C GLN A 414 6.66 -28.81 14.03
N ILE A 415 6.06 -27.79 14.64
CA ILE A 415 5.70 -27.81 16.06
C ILE A 415 4.73 -28.96 16.34
N ASN A 416 3.70 -29.14 15.52
CA ASN A 416 2.80 -30.28 15.68
C ASN A 416 3.55 -31.61 15.64
N SER A 417 4.46 -31.76 14.67
CA SER A 417 5.19 -33.01 14.52
C SER A 417 6.08 -33.34 15.72
N HIS A 418 6.61 -32.32 16.40
CA HIS A 418 7.48 -32.47 17.57
C HIS A 418 6.73 -32.52 18.92
N THR A 419 5.51 -31.99 18.99
CA THR A 419 4.69 -31.97 20.21
C THR A 419 3.66 -33.10 20.26
N THR A 420 3.31 -33.67 19.12
CA THR A 420 2.42 -34.82 18.99
C THR A 420 3.15 -36.09 19.38
N LEU A 421 2.68 -36.74 20.44
CA LEU A 421 3.22 -38.03 20.87
C LEU A 421 2.37 -39.18 20.32
N ILE A 422 3.05 -40.25 19.93
CA ILE A 422 2.48 -41.49 19.42
C ILE A 422 2.94 -42.64 20.32
N PRO A 423 2.03 -43.39 20.96
CA PRO A 423 2.40 -44.60 21.66
C PRO A 423 2.83 -45.67 20.65
N ILE A 424 4.04 -46.21 20.79
CA ILE A 424 4.57 -47.25 19.89
C ILE A 424 4.26 -48.64 20.42
N PHE A 425 4.43 -48.83 21.72
CA PHE A 425 4.28 -50.12 22.35
C PHE A 425 4.14 -49.99 23.87
N SER A 426 3.32 -50.85 24.46
CA SER A 426 3.37 -51.12 25.89
C SER A 426 3.52 -52.62 26.14
N SER A 427 4.74 -53.04 26.48
CA SER A 427 4.97 -54.36 27.07
C SER A 427 4.73 -54.36 28.57
N ILE A 428 4.29 -55.50 29.06
CA ILE A 428 4.40 -55.85 30.46
C ILE A 428 5.77 -56.53 30.65
N VAL A 429 6.70 -55.86 31.34
CA VAL A 429 7.99 -56.45 31.71
C VAL A 429 7.98 -56.70 33.23
N GLY A 430 7.59 -57.91 33.63
CA GLY A 430 7.33 -58.24 35.03
C GLY A 430 6.03 -57.61 35.55
N PRO A 431 5.99 -57.03 36.77
CA PRO A 431 4.78 -56.36 37.29
C PRO A 431 4.65 -54.90 36.81
N ARG A 432 5.52 -54.42 35.92
CA ARG A 432 5.57 -53.02 35.48
C ARG A 432 5.13 -52.93 34.03
N LEU A 433 4.20 -52.01 33.75
CA LEU A 433 3.93 -51.61 32.38
C LEU A 433 5.00 -50.64 31.92
N THR A 434 5.67 -50.95 30.82
CA THR A 434 6.59 -50.03 30.15
C THR A 434 5.86 -49.33 29.03
N LEU A 435 5.87 -48.01 29.00
CA LEU A 435 5.32 -47.20 27.92
C LEU A 435 6.45 -46.60 27.08
N GLU A 436 6.48 -46.92 25.79
CA GLU A 436 7.38 -46.30 24.81
C GLU A 436 6.61 -45.31 23.94
N LEU A 437 7.13 -44.08 23.88
CA LEU A 437 6.55 -42.98 23.11
C LEU A 437 7.56 -42.56 22.04
N ASN A 438 7.07 -42.14 20.89
CA ASN A 438 7.82 -41.32 19.94
C ASN A 438 7.03 -40.05 19.65
N THR A 439 7.71 -39.00 19.23
CA THR A 439 7.01 -37.90 18.56
C THR A 439 6.55 -38.32 17.16
N TRP A 440 5.62 -37.58 16.56
CA TRP A 440 5.21 -37.78 15.17
C TRP A 440 6.40 -37.68 14.21
N ALA A 441 7.30 -36.73 14.44
CA ALA A 441 8.53 -36.54 13.67
C ALA A 441 9.47 -37.75 13.75
N GLU A 442 9.61 -38.38 14.91
CA GLU A 442 10.52 -39.52 15.13
C GLU A 442 9.90 -40.88 14.74
N ASN A 443 8.59 -40.92 14.48
CA ASN A 443 7.90 -42.16 14.15
C ASN A 443 8.25 -42.59 12.72
N LYS A 444 8.70 -43.84 12.54
CA LYS A 444 9.15 -44.37 11.23
C LYS A 444 8.10 -44.33 10.13
N TRP A 445 6.82 -44.38 10.47
CA TRP A 445 5.72 -44.43 9.50
C TRP A 445 5.05 -43.07 9.35
N LYS A 446 4.93 -42.31 10.45
CA LYS A 446 4.29 -40.99 10.48
C LYS A 446 5.23 -39.83 10.17
N GLY A 447 6.52 -39.94 10.42
CA GLY A 447 7.50 -38.88 10.13
C GLY A 447 7.66 -38.55 8.64
N THR A 448 7.09 -39.37 7.74
CA THR A 448 7.01 -39.07 6.29
C THR A 448 5.72 -38.34 5.89
N GLN A 449 4.75 -38.22 6.80
CA GLN A 449 3.47 -37.57 6.59
C GLN A 449 3.46 -36.20 7.28
N GLU A 450 2.85 -35.20 6.65
CA GLU A 450 2.66 -33.89 7.25
C GLU A 450 1.68 -33.96 8.44
N CYS A 451 2.01 -33.29 9.53
CA CYS A 451 1.15 -33.16 10.70
C CYS A 451 0.24 -31.94 10.52
N GLU A 452 -0.70 -32.06 9.58
CA GLU A 452 -1.59 -30.99 9.11
C GLU A 452 -2.53 -30.45 10.20
N TRP A 453 -2.85 -29.16 10.10
CA TRP A 453 -3.92 -28.50 10.87
C TRP A 453 -5.29 -28.77 10.25
N LYS A 454 -6.29 -29.14 11.07
CA LYS A 454 -7.66 -29.47 10.64
C LYS A 454 -8.72 -28.92 11.59
N GLU A 455 -9.84 -28.46 11.05
CA GLU A 455 -11.03 -28.14 11.85
C GLU A 455 -11.61 -29.41 12.46
N SER A 456 -12.00 -29.39 13.75
CA SER A 456 -12.21 -30.61 14.54
C SER A 456 -13.64 -30.89 15.02
N LEU A 457 -14.02 -32.18 15.05
CA LEU A 457 -15.23 -32.76 15.68
C LEU A 457 -14.86 -34.02 16.49
N GLU A 458 -15.25 -34.09 17.76
CA GLU A 458 -14.82 -35.12 18.74
C GLU A 458 -15.62 -36.44 18.67
N HIS A 459 -14.97 -37.58 18.93
CA HIS A 459 -15.58 -38.91 19.10
C HIS A 459 -14.94 -39.67 20.29
N ALA A 460 -15.73 -40.40 21.08
CA ALA A 460 -15.29 -41.16 22.26
C ALA A 460 -15.55 -42.67 22.15
N GLY A 461 -14.61 -43.50 22.61
CA GLY A 461 -14.71 -44.97 22.71
C GLY A 461 -14.19 -45.50 24.06
N LEU A 462 -14.56 -46.74 24.44
CA LEU A 462 -14.38 -47.32 25.79
C LEU A 462 -13.64 -48.70 25.75
N MET A 463 -12.55 -48.92 26.51
CA MET A 463 -11.73 -50.17 26.53
C MET A 463 -11.00 -50.46 27.89
N ASN A 464 -10.48 -51.70 28.09
CA ASN A 464 -9.99 -52.27 29.37
C ASN A 464 -8.51 -52.01 29.77
N TYR A 465 -7.63 -51.69 28.82
CA TYR A 465 -6.32 -51.07 29.08
C TYR A 465 -6.14 -50.04 27.98
N SER A 466 -5.90 -48.79 28.35
CA SER A 466 -5.71 -47.73 27.37
C SER A 466 -4.55 -46.85 27.76
N ALA A 467 -3.62 -46.67 26.83
CA ALA A 467 -2.76 -45.49 26.83
C ALA A 467 -3.43 -44.53 25.85
N THR A 468 -3.89 -43.39 26.36
CA THR A 468 -4.48 -42.33 25.55
C THR A 468 -3.45 -41.23 25.43
N CYS A 469 -3.05 -40.90 24.21
CA CYS A 469 -2.29 -39.70 23.97
C CYS A 469 -3.10 -38.81 23.05
N SER A 470 -3.31 -37.57 23.48
CA SER A 470 -3.99 -36.55 22.68
C SER A 470 -3.20 -35.26 22.76
N THR A 471 -2.77 -34.77 21.60
CA THR A 471 -2.17 -33.44 21.47
C THR A 471 -3.16 -32.53 20.78
N CYS A 472 -3.42 -31.39 21.39
CA CYS A 472 -4.26 -30.32 20.87
C CYS A 472 -3.42 -29.05 20.81
N ASN A 473 -2.90 -28.72 19.65
CA ASN A 473 -2.35 -27.40 19.42
C ASN A 473 -3.45 -26.50 18.85
N VAL A 474 -3.43 -25.23 19.23
CA VAL A 474 -4.40 -24.21 18.85
C VAL A 474 -3.65 -22.98 18.37
N VAL A 475 -4.05 -22.47 17.21
CA VAL A 475 -3.65 -21.13 16.73
C VAL A 475 -4.88 -20.26 16.71
N GLU A 476 -4.79 -19.11 17.38
CA GLU A 476 -5.80 -18.06 17.39
C GLU A 476 -5.28 -16.86 16.62
N ILE A 477 -5.95 -16.53 15.53
CA ILE A 477 -5.62 -15.38 14.69
C ILE A 477 -6.77 -14.38 14.76
N PRO A 478 -6.56 -13.16 15.30
CA PRO A 478 -7.62 -12.18 15.44
C PRO A 478 -8.00 -11.59 14.07
N ILE A 479 -9.30 -11.50 13.80
CA ILE A 479 -9.84 -10.77 12.65
C ILE A 479 -9.91 -9.29 13.05
N ALA A 480 -9.19 -8.44 12.31
CA ALA A 480 -8.93 -7.03 12.59
C ALA A 480 -8.07 -6.69 13.84
N ALA A 481 -6.99 -5.95 13.61
CA ALA A 481 -6.13 -5.42 14.68
C ALA A 481 -6.75 -4.17 15.31
N ARG A 482 -7.20 -4.27 16.57
CA ARG A 482 -7.67 -3.09 17.32
C ARG A 482 -6.53 -2.19 17.83
N LYS A 483 -5.25 -2.64 17.76
CA LYS A 483 -4.12 -2.02 18.51
C LYS A 483 -2.81 -1.84 17.74
N ARG A 484 -2.84 -1.46 16.45
CA ARG A 484 -1.63 -1.34 15.57
C ARG A 484 -0.72 -2.59 15.58
N SER A 485 -1.18 -3.68 16.15
CA SER A 485 -0.50 -4.95 16.31
C SER A 485 -1.43 -6.09 15.94
N LEU A 486 -0.85 -7.10 15.30
CA LEU A 486 -1.48 -8.38 15.05
C LEU A 486 -0.86 -9.40 16.01
N ASP A 487 -1.64 -9.80 17.01
CA ASP A 487 -1.19 -10.72 18.06
C ASP A 487 -1.75 -12.12 17.77
N ILE A 488 -0.90 -12.99 17.21
CA ILE A 488 -1.24 -14.38 16.90
C ILE A 488 -0.92 -15.21 18.15
N ARG A 489 -1.95 -15.80 18.77
CA ARG A 489 -1.74 -16.66 19.94
C ARG A 489 -1.60 -18.10 19.48
N ILE A 490 -0.61 -18.76 20.05
CA ILE A 490 -0.36 -20.18 19.82
C ILE A 490 -0.27 -20.86 21.18
N SER A 491 -0.92 -22.00 21.30
CA SER A 491 -0.88 -22.80 22.51
C SER A 491 -0.95 -24.26 22.15
N GLY A 492 -0.43 -25.11 23.03
CA GLY A 492 -0.58 -26.54 22.87
C GLY A 492 -0.71 -27.25 24.20
N GLU A 493 -1.49 -28.31 24.16
CA GLU A 493 -1.76 -29.19 25.28
C GLU A 493 -1.55 -30.63 24.82
N THR A 494 -0.65 -31.35 25.50
CA THR A 494 -0.42 -32.79 25.27
C THR A 494 -0.84 -33.54 26.52
N HIS A 495 -1.91 -34.31 26.41
CA HIS A 495 -2.37 -35.23 27.44
C HIS A 495 -1.75 -36.61 27.21
N LEU A 496 -1.26 -37.18 28.30
CA LEU A 496 -0.87 -38.56 28.39
C LEU A 496 -1.64 -39.22 29.52
N GLY A 497 -2.67 -39.96 29.14
CA GLY A 497 -3.47 -40.77 30.02
C GLY A 497 -3.07 -42.23 29.93
N MET A 498 -3.10 -42.92 31.06
CA MET A 498 -2.99 -44.36 31.11
C MET A 498 -4.03 -44.89 32.07
N SER A 499 -4.88 -45.79 31.60
CA SER A 499 -5.87 -46.47 32.44
C SER A 499 -5.68 -47.98 32.34
N PHE A 500 -5.88 -48.65 33.46
CA PHE A 500 -5.99 -50.09 33.51
C PHE A 500 -7.24 -50.47 34.28
N ASN A 501 -7.98 -51.42 33.75
CA ASN A 501 -9.14 -51.98 34.40
C ASN A 501 -9.01 -53.51 34.41
N SER A 502 -8.70 -54.07 35.58
CA SER A 502 -8.68 -55.52 35.82
C SER A 502 -9.78 -55.89 36.81
N GLN A 503 -10.17 -57.16 36.85
CA GLN A 503 -11.19 -57.65 37.79
C GLN A 503 -10.86 -57.40 39.27
N VAL A 504 -9.59 -57.20 39.61
CA VAL A 504 -9.11 -57.08 41.00
C VAL A 504 -8.70 -55.63 41.33
N ARG A 505 -8.29 -54.85 40.33
CA ARG A 505 -7.76 -53.49 40.50
C ARG A 505 -8.05 -52.66 39.25
N SER A 506 -8.48 -51.43 39.46
CA SER A 506 -8.47 -50.38 38.45
C SER A 506 -7.56 -49.25 38.89
N GLY A 507 -7.00 -48.53 37.94
CA GLY A 507 -6.22 -47.34 38.21
C GLY A 507 -6.00 -46.54 36.95
N SER A 508 -5.89 -45.23 37.12
CA SER A 508 -5.56 -44.31 36.05
C SER A 508 -4.48 -43.34 36.53
N ALA A 509 -3.61 -42.96 35.62
CA ALA A 509 -2.72 -41.83 35.78
C ALA A 509 -2.86 -40.95 34.55
N GLU A 510 -2.78 -39.64 34.76
CA GLU A 510 -2.79 -38.65 33.71
C GLU A 510 -1.67 -37.64 33.99
N ALA A 511 -0.98 -37.23 32.93
CA ALA A 511 -0.09 -36.09 32.95
C ALA A 511 -0.41 -35.20 31.76
N ILE A 512 -0.28 -33.89 31.96
CA ILE A 512 -0.61 -32.89 30.95
C ILE A 512 0.58 -31.93 30.83
N ALA A 513 1.02 -31.70 29.59
CA ALA A 513 2.00 -30.67 29.27
C ALA A 513 1.33 -29.53 28.52
N LYS A 514 1.52 -28.30 28.99
CA LYS A 514 0.93 -27.07 28.42
C LYS A 514 2.01 -26.07 28.05
N TRP A 515 1.85 -25.42 26.91
CA TRP A 515 2.68 -24.29 26.48
C TRP A 515 1.82 -23.24 25.78
N SER A 516 2.27 -21.97 25.82
CA SER A 516 1.58 -20.88 25.13
C SER A 516 2.53 -19.73 24.83
N ALA A 517 2.41 -19.18 23.63
CA ALA A 517 3.13 -17.98 23.21
C ALA A 517 2.24 -17.08 22.36
N VAL A 518 2.67 -15.84 22.21
CA VAL A 518 2.05 -14.84 21.34
C VAL A 518 3.11 -14.31 20.39
N ILE A 519 2.88 -14.46 19.09
CA ILE A 519 3.65 -13.80 18.05
C ILE A 519 2.99 -12.45 17.79
N SER A 520 3.62 -11.36 18.20
CA SER A 520 3.11 -10.00 18.03
C SER A 520 3.83 -9.32 16.87
N ILE A 521 3.07 -8.94 15.85
CA ILE A 521 3.53 -8.15 14.71
C ILE A 521 3.07 -6.71 14.94
N GLN A 522 3.98 -5.84 15.38
CA GLN A 522 3.69 -4.48 15.83
C GLN A 522 4.12 -3.46 14.77
N SER A 523 3.35 -2.39 14.63
CA SER A 523 3.72 -1.26 13.76
C SER A 523 4.56 -0.25 14.53
N GLU A 524 5.77 0.01 14.06
CA GLU A 524 6.69 1.02 14.56
C GLU A 524 6.96 2.09 13.47
N PRO A 525 7.63 3.23 13.79
CA PRO A 525 7.89 4.29 12.82
C PRO A 525 8.66 3.83 11.56
N ASP A 526 9.56 2.86 11.73
CA ASP A 526 10.40 2.33 10.65
C ASP A 526 9.83 1.08 9.97
N GLY A 527 8.61 0.65 10.33
CA GLY A 527 7.94 -0.52 9.74
C GLY A 527 7.41 -1.50 10.78
N LEU A 528 7.21 -2.75 10.38
CA LEU A 528 6.79 -3.80 11.31
C LEU A 528 7.96 -4.30 12.14
N VAL A 529 7.65 -4.75 13.36
CA VAL A 529 8.55 -5.50 14.25
C VAL A 529 7.82 -6.73 14.76
N VAL A 530 8.46 -7.89 14.69
CA VAL A 530 7.93 -9.19 15.10
C VAL A 530 8.59 -9.60 16.42
N LYS A 531 7.76 -9.77 17.46
CA LYS A 531 8.20 -10.14 18.82
C LYS A 531 7.49 -11.42 19.26
N VAL A 532 8.16 -12.25 20.05
CA VAL A 532 7.53 -13.37 20.75
C VAL A 532 7.36 -13.00 22.21
N ILE A 533 6.15 -13.17 22.73
CA ILE A 533 5.78 -12.91 24.11
C ILE A 533 5.27 -14.22 24.72
N GLY A 534 5.74 -14.58 25.91
CA GLY A 534 5.32 -15.80 26.62
C GLY A 534 6.48 -16.78 26.86
N ASP A 535 6.16 -17.89 27.51
CA ASP A 535 7.12 -18.96 27.80
C ASP A 535 6.92 -20.11 26.81
N LEU A 536 7.98 -20.38 26.04
CA LEU A 536 8.03 -21.48 25.06
C LEU A 536 8.40 -22.81 25.71
N THR A 537 8.64 -22.84 27.02
CA THR A 537 8.95 -24.05 27.78
C THR A 537 7.66 -24.75 28.18
N PRO A 538 7.43 -26.01 27.78
CA PRO A 538 6.26 -26.74 28.23
C PRO A 538 6.25 -26.91 29.76
N THR A 539 5.17 -26.46 30.38
CA THR A 539 4.88 -26.69 31.80
C THR A 539 4.14 -28.00 31.95
N ILE A 540 4.71 -28.92 32.73
CA ILE A 540 4.12 -30.24 32.96
C ILE A 540 3.42 -30.23 34.33
N GLU A 541 2.11 -30.38 34.31
CA GLU A 541 1.29 -30.46 35.51
C GLU A 541 1.54 -31.78 36.23
N ALA A 542 1.60 -31.72 37.56
CA ALA A 542 1.86 -32.91 38.37
C ALA A 542 0.72 -33.92 38.18
N PRO A 543 1.02 -35.21 38.05
CA PRO A 543 -0.01 -36.23 37.96
C PRO A 543 -0.88 -36.18 39.22
N GLY A 544 -2.19 -36.41 39.05
CA GLY A 544 -3.08 -36.67 40.19
C GLY A 544 -2.50 -37.80 41.08
N PRO A 545 -2.85 -37.87 42.37
CA PRO A 545 -2.25 -38.80 43.31
C PRO A 545 -2.29 -40.25 42.78
N THR A 546 -1.12 -40.79 42.41
CA THR A 546 -1.00 -42.14 41.85
C THR A 546 -1.26 -43.17 42.94
N ILE A 547 -2.38 -43.88 42.86
CA ILE A 547 -2.80 -44.84 43.91
C ILE A 547 -1.95 -46.13 43.90
N LEU A 548 -1.14 -46.40 42.86
CA LEU A 548 -0.31 -47.61 42.79
C LEU A 548 1.02 -47.42 42.02
N GLY A 549 2.13 -47.91 42.59
CA GLY A 549 3.48 -47.93 41.99
C GLY A 549 3.70 -48.90 40.82
N THR A 550 2.63 -49.21 40.06
CA THR A 550 2.68 -50.10 38.88
C THR A 550 2.67 -49.34 37.56
N LEU A 551 2.28 -48.06 37.57
CA LEU A 551 2.28 -47.18 36.39
C LEU A 551 3.64 -46.50 36.22
N PRO A 552 4.11 -46.30 34.97
CA PRO A 552 5.30 -45.51 34.71
C PRO A 552 5.07 -44.04 35.11
N ASP A 553 6.17 -43.31 35.36
CA ASP A 553 6.10 -41.88 35.62
C ASP A 553 5.76 -41.13 34.32
N LEU A 554 4.47 -40.87 34.11
CA LEU A 554 3.96 -40.20 32.91
C LEU A 554 4.50 -38.77 32.79
N ARG A 555 4.80 -38.09 33.90
CA ARG A 555 5.41 -36.75 33.89
C ARG A 555 6.82 -36.81 33.34
N GLN A 556 7.63 -37.75 33.84
CA GLN A 556 8.98 -37.94 33.32
C GLN A 556 8.93 -38.33 31.83
N LYS A 557 7.97 -39.17 31.42
CA LYS A 557 7.77 -39.54 30.01
C LYS A 557 7.44 -38.34 29.12
N LEU A 558 6.54 -37.46 29.55
CA LEU A 558 6.28 -36.21 28.83
C LEU A 558 7.55 -35.34 28.75
N TYR A 559 8.28 -35.20 29.85
CA TYR A 559 9.51 -34.41 29.91
C TYR A 559 10.62 -34.94 28.99
N ASP A 560 10.76 -36.26 28.90
CA ASP A 560 11.81 -36.91 28.11
C ASP A 560 11.55 -36.83 26.61
N HIS A 561 10.28 -36.79 26.19
CA HIS A 561 9.88 -36.88 24.78
C HIS A 561 9.42 -35.56 24.17
N LEU A 562 8.95 -34.59 24.98
CA LEU A 562 8.60 -33.27 24.46
C LEU A 562 9.84 -32.38 24.30
N PRO A 563 9.82 -31.45 23.33
CA PRO A 563 10.89 -30.47 23.19
C PRO A 563 11.02 -29.63 24.46
N LYS A 564 12.26 -29.34 24.88
CA LYS A 564 12.54 -28.46 26.02
C LYS A 564 12.05 -27.03 25.80
N THR A 565 12.02 -26.60 24.55
CA THR A 565 11.55 -25.29 24.14
C THR A 565 10.88 -25.45 22.79
N ILE A 566 9.70 -24.87 22.62
CA ILE A 566 9.00 -24.83 21.34
C ILE A 566 9.77 -23.94 20.37
N ASP A 567 10.19 -24.51 19.24
CA ASP A 567 10.93 -23.78 18.21
C ASP A 567 9.96 -23.05 17.27
N LEU A 568 10.04 -21.72 17.29
CA LEU A 568 9.29 -20.84 16.38
C LEU A 568 10.17 -20.24 15.27
N SER A 569 11.44 -20.63 15.17
CA SER A 569 12.43 -19.99 14.29
C SER A 569 11.94 -19.89 12.85
N GLN A 570 11.40 -20.97 12.28
CA GLN A 570 10.89 -20.96 10.90
C GLN A 570 9.76 -19.94 10.68
N VAL A 571 8.77 -19.90 11.57
CA VAL A 571 7.65 -18.92 11.48
C VAL A 571 8.18 -17.49 11.64
N LEU A 572 9.13 -17.30 12.55
CA LEU A 572 9.74 -15.99 12.76
C LEU A 572 10.59 -15.54 11.59
N ASP A 573 11.33 -16.42 10.93
CA ASP A 573 12.15 -16.08 9.77
C ASP A 573 11.26 -15.62 8.59
N GLU A 574 10.13 -16.29 8.37
CA GLU A 574 9.14 -15.89 7.36
C GLU A 574 8.47 -14.56 7.73
N LEU A 575 8.01 -14.38 8.97
CA LEU A 575 7.37 -13.13 9.40
C LEU A 575 8.34 -11.95 9.46
N LYS A 576 9.62 -12.20 9.75
CA LYS A 576 10.67 -11.15 9.76
C LYS A 576 11.00 -10.63 8.37
N ALA A 577 10.63 -11.34 7.30
CA ALA A 577 10.74 -10.81 5.95
C ALA A 577 9.86 -9.55 5.72
N PHE A 578 8.88 -9.31 6.60
CA PHE A 578 8.01 -8.14 6.58
C PHE A 578 8.51 -6.99 7.50
N GLU A 579 9.60 -7.19 8.24
CA GLU A 579 10.19 -6.15 9.10
C GLU A 579 10.91 -5.05 8.30
N GLY A 580 10.86 -3.82 8.83
CA GLY A 580 11.60 -2.69 8.27
C GLY A 580 11.22 -2.33 6.85
N ALA A 581 12.22 -2.27 5.96
CA ALA A 581 12.06 -1.85 4.57
C ALA A 581 11.39 -2.95 3.73
N TRP A 582 10.24 -2.62 3.16
CA TRP A 582 9.58 -3.48 2.18
C TRP A 582 10.32 -3.45 0.85
N HIS A 583 11.00 -4.55 0.53
CA HIS A 583 11.85 -4.67 -0.66
C HIS A 583 11.14 -5.20 -1.91
N TYR A 584 9.82 -5.42 -1.86
CA TYR A 584 9.06 -6.00 -2.98
C TYR A 584 8.10 -5.02 -3.66
N GLY A 585 8.17 -3.74 -3.28
CA GLY A 585 7.49 -2.65 -3.95
C GLY A 585 8.10 -1.32 -3.50
N TYR A 586 8.26 -0.38 -4.43
CA TYR A 586 8.93 0.90 -4.18
C TYR A 586 8.08 2.07 -4.69
N LEU A 587 7.93 3.14 -3.90
CA LEU A 587 7.37 4.41 -4.35
C LEU A 587 8.43 5.14 -5.18
N GLY A 588 8.25 5.15 -6.50
CA GLY A 588 9.32 5.47 -7.44
C GLY A 588 10.48 4.49 -7.25
N LEU A 589 11.56 4.95 -6.62
CA LEU A 589 12.76 4.16 -6.29
C LEU A 589 13.02 4.09 -4.78
N ARG A 590 12.06 4.52 -3.97
CA ARG A 590 12.16 4.56 -2.49
C ARG A 590 11.39 3.40 -1.89
N PRO A 591 11.94 2.71 -0.88
CA PRO A 591 11.27 1.57 -0.27
C PRO A 591 10.07 2.05 0.54
N TYR A 592 9.04 1.21 0.59
CA TYR A 592 8.00 1.33 1.60
C TYR A 592 8.48 0.68 2.91
N CYS A 593 7.73 0.86 3.98
CA CYS A 593 7.61 -0.06 5.09
C CYS A 593 6.15 -0.48 5.23
N LEU A 594 5.91 -1.63 5.85
CA LEU A 594 4.57 -2.12 6.13
C LEU A 594 4.12 -1.65 7.51
N ALA A 595 2.83 -1.43 7.68
CA ALA A 595 2.24 -1.02 8.95
C ALA A 595 0.80 -1.53 9.08
N ASN A 596 0.27 -1.45 10.30
CA ASN A 596 -1.11 -1.74 10.67
C ASN A 596 -1.61 -3.08 10.08
N PRO A 597 -0.97 -4.21 10.46
CA PRO A 597 -1.33 -5.53 9.93
C PRO A 597 -2.76 -5.90 10.33
N VAL A 598 -3.53 -6.40 9.37
CA VAL A 598 -4.91 -6.85 9.56
C VAL A 598 -5.15 -8.14 8.82
N ILE A 599 -6.01 -9.00 9.36
CA ILE A 599 -6.54 -10.17 8.67
C ILE A 599 -8.06 -10.01 8.56
N ASN A 600 -8.60 -10.21 7.37
CA ASN A 600 -10.04 -10.19 7.12
C ASN A 600 -10.70 -11.55 7.40
N ASP A 601 -12.02 -11.61 7.23
CA ASP A 601 -12.88 -12.80 7.36
C ASP A 601 -12.63 -13.90 6.32
N LYS A 602 -11.80 -13.64 5.30
CA LYS A 602 -11.32 -14.62 4.31
C LYS A 602 -9.91 -15.15 4.64
N GLY A 603 -9.24 -14.57 5.62
CA GLY A 603 -7.88 -14.89 6.01
C GLY A 603 -6.82 -14.16 5.18
N ASP A 604 -7.22 -13.20 4.36
CA ASP A 604 -6.30 -12.36 3.60
C ASP A 604 -5.64 -11.35 4.55
N ALA A 605 -4.33 -11.21 4.41
CA ALA A 605 -3.56 -10.23 5.19
C ALA A 605 -3.48 -8.90 4.46
N ILE A 606 -3.73 -7.81 5.18
CA ILE A 606 -3.75 -6.45 4.67
C ILE A 606 -2.78 -5.62 5.50
N PHE A 607 -1.93 -4.85 4.83
CA PHE A 607 -1.01 -3.92 5.45
C PHE A 607 -1.17 -2.54 4.82
N GLU A 608 -1.02 -1.49 5.64
CA GLU A 608 -0.81 -0.13 5.19
C GLU A 608 0.63 0.01 4.65
N LEU A 609 0.79 0.69 3.52
CA LEU A 609 2.11 1.09 3.04
C LEU A 609 2.51 2.41 3.68
N ARG A 610 3.77 2.61 4.03
CA ARG A 610 4.31 3.92 4.43
C ARG A 610 5.66 4.16 3.79
N PRO A 611 6.04 5.41 3.44
CA PRO A 611 7.39 5.67 2.96
C PRO A 611 8.40 5.44 4.09
N GLN A 612 9.49 4.74 3.80
CA GLN A 612 10.52 4.53 4.80
C GLN A 612 11.24 5.85 5.16
N GLY A 613 11.44 6.09 6.47
CA GLY A 613 12.25 7.19 6.99
C GLY A 613 11.54 8.53 7.16
N GLU A 614 10.23 8.61 6.90
CA GLU A 614 9.44 9.83 7.20
C GLU A 614 9.08 9.95 8.71
N GLY A 615 9.31 8.92 9.52
CA GLY A 615 8.86 8.88 10.93
C GLY A 615 9.88 9.33 11.99
N SER A 616 11.13 9.62 11.63
CA SER A 616 12.22 9.80 12.61
C SER A 616 13.06 11.06 12.43
N THR A 617 12.77 11.89 11.42
CA THR A 617 13.39 13.22 11.29
C THR A 617 12.42 14.28 11.81
N SER A 618 12.24 14.30 13.14
CA SER A 618 11.99 15.60 13.78
C SER A 618 13.25 16.42 13.51
N VAL A 619 13.20 17.24 12.46
CA VAL A 619 14.22 18.24 12.20
C VAL A 619 14.08 19.22 13.35
N THR A 620 14.80 18.97 14.44
CA THR A 620 14.95 19.94 15.52
C THR A 620 15.75 21.09 14.93
N LEU A 621 15.05 22.03 14.28
CA LEU A 621 15.56 23.38 14.05
C LEU A 621 15.91 23.89 15.44
N SER A 622 17.22 23.94 15.72
CA SER A 622 17.76 24.28 17.03
C SER A 622 17.44 25.74 17.36
N ASN A 623 16.26 26.01 17.89
CA ASN A 623 16.00 27.19 18.70
C ASN A 623 16.48 26.86 20.11
N GLY A 624 17.62 27.43 20.49
CA GLY A 624 18.19 27.25 21.81
C GLY A 624 17.32 27.89 22.88
N GLY A 625 17.02 27.16 23.97
CA GLY A 625 16.54 27.78 25.19
C GLY A 625 15.78 26.90 26.17
N MET A 626 16.51 26.45 27.20
CA MET A 626 16.07 26.22 28.59
C MET A 626 15.34 24.91 28.98
N ASN A 627 16.05 24.21 29.88
CA ASN A 627 15.72 23.04 30.69
C ASN A 627 14.33 23.04 31.35
N SER A 628 13.68 21.87 31.33
CA SER A 628 12.82 21.43 32.44
C SER A 628 12.90 19.92 32.64
N MET A 629 13.25 19.49 33.85
CA MET A 629 13.23 18.09 34.30
C MET A 629 11.86 17.76 34.89
N ASN A 630 11.25 16.65 34.48
CA ASN A 630 10.36 15.89 35.36
C ASN A 630 10.30 14.41 34.96
N GLY A 631 10.45 13.54 35.96
CA GLY A 631 10.46 12.09 35.81
C GLY A 631 9.07 11.47 35.95
N SER A 632 8.80 10.45 35.13
CA SER A 632 7.59 9.62 35.21
C SER A 632 7.92 8.20 35.69
N LYS A 633 7.08 7.68 36.59
CA LYS A 633 7.19 6.36 37.23
C LYS A 633 6.37 5.34 36.43
N GLY A 634 6.96 4.19 36.16
CA GLY A 634 6.31 3.08 35.43
C GLY A 634 5.17 2.43 36.23
N HIS A 635 4.01 2.30 35.58
CA HIS A 635 2.88 1.49 36.04
C HIS A 635 2.85 0.16 35.30
N THR A 636 2.74 -0.93 36.06
CA THR A 636 2.56 -2.31 35.58
C THR A 636 1.07 -2.59 35.37
N PHE A 637 0.69 -2.98 34.16
CA PHE A 637 -0.69 -3.28 33.77
C PHE A 637 -1.08 -4.72 34.15
N ARG A 638 -2.30 -4.92 34.66
CA ARG A 638 -2.91 -6.24 34.91
C ARG A 638 -3.94 -6.55 33.81
N PRO A 639 -3.99 -7.76 33.23
CA PRO A 639 -4.99 -8.12 32.24
C PRO A 639 -6.30 -8.55 32.93
N GLY A 640 -7.42 -7.92 32.57
CA GLY A 640 -8.75 -8.25 33.07
C GLY A 640 -9.86 -7.87 32.08
N GLN A 641 -10.46 -8.90 31.49
CA GLN A 641 -11.81 -8.98 30.90
C GLN A 641 -12.28 -7.90 29.90
N LEU A 642 -12.09 -8.16 28.60
CA LEU A 642 -12.93 -7.66 27.50
C LEU A 642 -12.95 -8.72 26.40
N SER A 643 -13.98 -9.56 26.37
CA SER A 643 -14.07 -10.76 25.51
C SER A 643 -15.42 -10.89 24.79
N SER A 644 -15.97 -9.80 24.26
CA SER A 644 -17.15 -9.89 23.40
C SER A 644 -16.88 -9.16 22.09
N LEU A 645 -16.91 -9.91 20.98
CA LEU A 645 -16.83 -9.48 19.58
C LEU A 645 -15.42 -9.36 18.96
N CYS A 646 -14.57 -10.36 19.14
CA CYS A 646 -13.53 -10.66 18.14
C CYS A 646 -13.85 -12.02 17.54
N GLU A 647 -14.12 -12.04 16.23
CA GLU A 647 -14.08 -13.29 15.47
C GLU A 647 -12.60 -13.71 15.38
N ILE A 648 -12.34 -14.99 15.66
CA ILE A 648 -10.99 -15.57 15.75
C ILE A 648 -10.97 -16.81 14.86
N TYR A 649 -9.95 -16.95 14.02
CA TYR A 649 -9.68 -18.24 13.40
C TYR A 649 -9.09 -19.18 14.43
N HIS A 650 -9.77 -20.31 14.67
CA HIS A 650 -9.27 -21.40 15.49
C HIS A 650 -8.81 -22.53 14.58
N PHE A 651 -7.50 -22.69 14.46
CA PHE A 651 -6.93 -23.90 13.86
C PHE A 651 -6.60 -24.88 14.97
N ARG A 652 -7.04 -26.13 14.83
CA ARG A 652 -6.68 -27.22 15.74
C ARG A 652 -5.89 -28.29 15.01
N THR A 653 -5.03 -28.98 15.72
CA THR A 653 -4.49 -30.26 15.28
C THR A 653 -5.05 -31.33 16.17
N HIS A 654 -5.72 -32.31 15.56
CA HIS A 654 -6.06 -33.56 16.24
C HIS A 654 -5.19 -34.63 15.63
N ALA A 655 -4.11 -34.94 16.31
CA ALA A 655 -3.51 -36.24 16.12
C ALA A 655 -4.43 -37.26 16.79
N LEU A 656 -4.95 -38.19 15.98
CA LEU A 656 -5.84 -39.30 16.36
C LEU A 656 -5.64 -39.78 17.81
N ASN A 657 -6.75 -40.06 18.52
CA ASN A 657 -6.75 -41.03 19.61
C ASN A 657 -6.10 -42.32 19.08
N ALA A 658 -4.81 -42.49 19.32
CA ALA A 658 -4.12 -43.75 19.07
C ALA A 658 -4.52 -44.69 20.21
N ASP A 659 -5.75 -45.18 20.16
CA ASP A 659 -6.23 -46.22 21.06
C ASP A 659 -5.49 -47.52 20.69
N VAL A 660 -4.33 -47.74 21.30
CA VAL A 660 -3.63 -49.02 21.16
C VAL A 660 -4.31 -50.01 22.11
N VAL A 661 -5.18 -50.85 21.53
CA VAL A 661 -5.89 -51.90 22.25
C VAL A 661 -4.94 -53.07 22.48
N PHE A 662 -4.61 -53.34 23.75
CA PHE A 662 -3.91 -54.55 24.16
C PHE A 662 -4.96 -55.55 24.69
N LEU A 663 -5.25 -56.58 23.90
CA LEU A 663 -5.94 -57.77 24.39
C LEU A 663 -4.86 -58.64 25.08
N ALA A 664 -4.99 -58.80 26.39
CA ALA A 664 -4.19 -59.76 27.17
C ALA A 664 -4.70 -61.18 26.98
#